data_AF-A0A0G1CFD6-F1
#
_entry.id   AF-A0A0G1CFD6-F1
#
_cell.length_a   1.000
_cell.length_b   1.000
_cell.length_c   1.000
_cell.angle_alpha   90.00
_cell.angle_beta   90.00
_cell.angle_gamma   90.00
#
_symmetry.space_group_name_H-M   'P 1'
#
loop_
_entity.id
_entity.type
_entity.pdbx_description
1 polymer ?
#
loop_
_entity_poly.entity_id
_entity_poly.type
_entity_poly.pdbx_seq_one_letter_code
_entity_poly.pdbx_strand_id
1 'polypeptide(L)'
;MILIMLNDKLVFSKILTHFFILVVLFSSFSVAYAQTPNTATLQVANNADDANEDGSSFFLNESNMWMGTGSTPAKSYAGFRFSTVQIPQGAVIQSARLQVKSAQNQWIGMEFLMFGEAANNSMVFSASSRMSSRSLTGSFVSHYSSSNWTANTWYTLEDIKTTVQEIVNRPGWATGNNLSIILKGTGGPWGRKFVKSRNSGAANGAKLIVEYTGGVTPSPTPTPTPDPTPSVTPTPSPVPTPTPIPEPSATPTPSPTPSITPSATPEPSVTPSPSPEPSVTPTPTPTPSPLPTPTPTPSPTVSPVPGTATSFSVGPGFVDVIPRQIVRANDDKLYMFAGGAETPVVHAYWTTVPGTPADNTNLGSVNLVTSGNPISVDTAYDGANIIHVLINSTNGRVIDYVFDISTHTFKPGINVFTNSASTPVEIGTSGLSSMIGLDGKIHFAYRSSTNYIIHQSFTYDSASNTLTPATSAFLVDTNGFASHPSIAISPMDGSLTVSWMSEAVDPHVIRVRNMSASGVWGGATTVSTAPVWSSTNFGLNIDQGPSVLVTSDGIKHLAYMQDWENFGGTYDYGRIHYVRNDGSGWVDQALPVFTHDPALATNGVDIYAVGHGHPNNVACKSMDDMCTVARNPDGTWANPVLFAHSTTGSFDASPSVKWGAVGFNRPEAIEFLFFKTPYSSPTLYYGRLDTGASPSPSPTATPSPSSSPTPSPTPTPSPTPESSVTPTPEPSVTPTPTPTPTPSATPNPAVSYVQSALSVGNGGETAHAVTLPTPVISGNTVIVAVSVWGEGGTGQTTSLTDNFGNTYSKVVQHPDPASGNSNVSIWYATNVIGGTSFTATAHSASSHYITIAAHEYSGILTNGIDQVAHNGGTGTAASSGNVSTTTDNELLFVAFLHEDAANINATAGTGFTLRQKYTSGAQEPLFTEDGFAPTSGIYNGALTFASNPQGGWEGAIATFRLQ
;
A
#
# COMPACT_ATOMS: atom_id res chain seq x y z
N MET A 1 -1.96 80.04 31.71
CA MET A 1 -2.02 79.12 32.87
C MET A 1 -2.26 77.71 32.31
N ILE A 2 -1.19 77.01 31.95
CA ILE A 2 -0.77 75.70 32.54
C ILE A 2 -1.76 74.59 32.13
N LEU A 3 -1.50 73.85 31.04
CA LEU A 3 -0.80 72.54 31.01
C LEU A 3 -1.50 71.46 31.87
N ILE A 4 -2.10 70.46 31.23
CA ILE A 4 -2.05 69.03 31.61
C ILE A 4 -2.50 68.20 30.39
N MET A 5 -1.60 67.32 29.96
CA MET A 5 -1.82 66.25 28.99
C MET A 5 -2.73 65.17 29.58
N LEU A 6 -3.57 64.50 28.77
CA LEU A 6 -3.54 63.04 28.54
C LEU A 6 -4.75 62.55 27.68
N ASN A 7 -4.40 61.92 26.55
CA ASN A 7 -5.07 60.82 25.85
C ASN A 7 -6.39 61.00 25.08
N ASP A 8 -6.26 61.62 23.91
CA ASP A 8 -7.05 61.38 22.69
C ASP A 8 -6.46 60.23 21.85
N LYS A 9 -6.69 58.96 22.24
CA LYS A 9 -6.35 57.80 21.37
C LYS A 9 -7.41 56.70 21.27
N LEU A 10 -8.52 56.79 22.01
CA LEU A 10 -9.48 55.67 22.07
C LEU A 10 -10.71 55.81 21.17
N VAL A 11 -11.01 57.02 20.65
CA VAL A 11 -12.31 57.28 20.00
C VAL A 11 -12.23 57.17 18.46
N PHE A 12 -11.09 57.47 17.84
CA PHE A 12 -10.92 57.30 16.39
C PHE A 12 -10.70 55.84 15.95
N SER A 13 -10.25 54.97 16.85
CA SER A 13 -10.10 53.53 16.56
C SER A 13 -11.45 52.83 16.44
N LYS A 14 -12.43 53.18 17.29
CA LYS A 14 -13.71 52.45 17.37
C LYS A 14 -14.66 52.66 16.18
N ILE A 15 -14.57 53.80 15.49
CA ILE A 15 -15.42 54.09 14.32
C ILE A 15 -14.89 53.39 13.05
N LEU A 16 -13.56 53.19 12.94
CA LEU A 16 -12.97 52.45 11.83
C LEU A 16 -13.14 50.93 11.99
N THR A 17 -13.17 50.40 13.22
CA THR A 17 -13.42 48.98 13.48
C THR A 17 -14.87 48.58 13.16
N HIS A 18 -15.86 49.44 13.41
CA HIS A 18 -17.27 49.11 13.14
C HIS A 18 -17.63 49.17 11.65
N PHE A 19 -16.93 50.00 10.85
CA PHE A 19 -17.11 49.99 9.39
C PHE A 19 -16.43 48.77 8.73
N PHE A 20 -15.36 48.23 9.34
CA PHE A 20 -14.73 46.97 8.92
C PHE A 20 -15.54 45.74 9.37
N ILE A 21 -16.16 45.77 10.56
CA ILE A 21 -16.97 44.65 11.06
C ILE A 21 -18.28 44.49 10.27
N LEU A 22 -18.86 45.57 9.73
CA LEU A 22 -20.07 45.46 8.88
C LEU A 22 -19.77 44.91 7.46
N VAL A 23 -18.53 45.04 6.96
CA VAL A 23 -18.10 44.47 5.67
C VAL A 23 -17.60 43.03 5.81
N VAL A 24 -17.12 42.63 7.00
CA VAL A 24 -16.62 41.27 7.28
C VAL A 24 -17.74 40.31 7.77
N LEU A 25 -18.87 40.82 8.29
CA LEU A 25 -20.00 39.98 8.72
C LEU A 25 -20.97 39.53 7.61
N PHE A 26 -20.71 39.88 6.34
CA PHE A 26 -21.49 39.37 5.19
C PHE A 26 -20.72 38.36 4.31
N SER A 27 -19.49 37.97 4.65
CA SER A 27 -18.66 37.10 3.79
C SER A 27 -18.44 35.67 4.31
N SER A 28 -19.10 35.24 5.38
CA SER A 28 -18.88 33.89 5.97
C SER A 28 -20.14 33.02 6.13
N PHE A 29 -21.25 33.37 5.49
CA PHE A 29 -22.33 32.42 5.24
C PHE A 29 -22.20 31.88 3.81
N SER A 30 -21.37 30.86 3.62
CA SER A 30 -21.54 29.95 2.48
C SER A 30 -22.59 28.93 2.89
N VAL A 31 -23.85 29.26 2.67
CA VAL A 31 -24.87 28.24 2.45
C VAL A 31 -24.32 27.36 1.32
N ALA A 32 -24.14 26.06 1.56
CA ALA A 32 -23.83 25.11 0.50
C ALA A 32 -25.05 24.98 -0.41
N TYR A 33 -25.25 25.98 -1.27
CA TYR A 33 -25.98 25.78 -2.50
C TYR A 33 -25.22 24.73 -3.29
N ALA A 34 -25.91 23.68 -3.74
CA ALA A 34 -25.42 22.87 -4.84
C ALA A 34 -25.09 23.83 -5.99
N GLN A 35 -23.81 24.20 -6.14
CA GLN A 35 -23.40 25.05 -7.25
C GLN A 35 -23.63 24.25 -8.52
N THR A 36 -24.51 24.75 -9.37
CA THR A 36 -24.71 24.21 -10.71
C THR A 36 -23.34 24.21 -11.41
N PRO A 37 -22.86 23.07 -11.96
CA PRO A 37 -21.59 23.03 -12.67
C PRO A 37 -21.55 24.06 -13.79
N ASN A 38 -20.48 24.82 -13.89
CA ASN A 38 -20.23 25.70 -15.02
C ASN A 38 -19.81 24.84 -16.22
N THR A 39 -20.30 25.18 -17.42
CA THR A 39 -19.88 24.51 -18.66
C THR A 39 -19.04 25.45 -19.52
N ALA A 40 -17.79 25.08 -19.79
CA ALA A 40 -16.94 25.69 -20.80
C ALA A 40 -16.99 24.85 -22.08
N THR A 41 -17.42 25.45 -23.19
CA THR A 41 -17.29 24.84 -24.53
C THR A 41 -16.21 25.58 -25.31
N LEU A 42 -15.08 24.92 -25.50
CA LEU A 42 -13.91 25.47 -26.18
C LEU A 42 -13.84 24.87 -27.57
N GLN A 43 -13.63 25.68 -28.60
CA GLN A 43 -13.45 25.19 -29.97
C GLN A 43 -12.09 25.63 -30.49
N VAL A 44 -11.40 24.76 -31.24
CA VAL A 44 -10.14 25.10 -31.90
C VAL A 44 -10.35 26.37 -32.74
N ALA A 45 -9.61 27.42 -32.43
CA ALA A 45 -9.89 28.77 -32.94
C ALA A 45 -9.07 29.11 -34.20
N ASN A 46 -7.81 28.66 -34.26
CA ASN A 46 -6.86 29.00 -35.30
C ASN A 46 -6.40 27.77 -36.09
N ASN A 47 -5.99 27.98 -37.34
CA ASN A 47 -5.54 26.90 -38.23
C ASN A 47 -4.27 26.17 -37.74
N ALA A 48 -3.46 26.83 -36.91
CA ALA A 48 -2.26 26.24 -36.34
C ALA A 48 -2.50 25.59 -34.96
N ASP A 49 -3.75 25.57 -34.50
CA ASP A 49 -4.15 24.94 -33.24
C ASP A 49 -4.58 23.48 -33.42
N ASP A 50 -4.56 22.94 -34.63
CA ASP A 50 -4.69 21.51 -34.86
C ASP A 50 -3.69 20.99 -35.91
N ALA A 51 -3.11 19.82 -35.63
CA ALA A 51 -2.02 19.28 -36.43
C ALA A 51 -1.91 17.75 -36.31
N ASN A 52 -1.26 17.13 -37.30
CA ASN A 52 -0.78 15.75 -37.21
C ASN A 52 0.74 15.67 -37.27
N GLU A 53 1.27 14.60 -36.70
CA GLU A 53 2.67 14.22 -36.80
C GLU A 53 2.76 12.71 -37.07
N ASP A 54 3.64 12.30 -37.97
CA ASP A 54 3.95 10.88 -38.26
C ASP A 54 5.43 10.74 -38.55
N GLY A 55 6.19 10.25 -37.58
CA GLY A 55 7.63 10.08 -37.70
C GLY A 55 8.34 11.42 -37.78
N SER A 56 9.03 11.68 -38.90
CA SER A 56 9.64 13.00 -39.16
C SER A 56 8.66 14.00 -39.80
N SER A 57 7.52 13.53 -40.29
CA SER A 57 6.54 14.34 -41.02
C SER A 57 5.63 15.11 -40.06
N PHE A 58 5.37 16.38 -40.37
CA PHE A 58 4.49 17.26 -39.60
C PHE A 58 3.49 17.91 -40.55
N PHE A 59 2.21 17.76 -40.26
CA PHE A 59 1.11 18.19 -41.10
C PHE A 59 0.32 19.27 -40.36
N LEU A 60 0.37 20.49 -40.88
CA LEU A 60 -0.31 21.66 -40.34
C LEU A 60 -1.15 22.28 -41.47
N ASN A 61 -2.26 22.91 -41.12
CA ASN A 61 -3.17 23.57 -42.06
C ASN A 61 -3.90 22.64 -43.06
N GLU A 62 -3.91 21.33 -42.81
CA GLU A 62 -4.67 20.36 -43.59
C GLU A 62 -6.18 20.56 -43.38
N SER A 63 -7.01 20.40 -44.41
CA SER A 63 -8.48 20.49 -44.25
C SER A 63 -9.07 19.30 -43.48
N ASN A 64 -8.41 18.15 -43.53
CA ASN A 64 -8.75 16.99 -42.72
C ASN A 64 -7.49 16.50 -42.01
N MET A 65 -7.65 16.12 -40.75
CA MET A 65 -6.61 15.50 -39.95
C MET A 65 -7.05 14.09 -39.58
N TRP A 66 -6.22 13.32 -38.89
CA TRP A 66 -6.54 11.97 -38.47
C TRP A 66 -6.21 11.72 -37.01
N MET A 67 -6.87 10.74 -36.41
CA MET A 67 -6.62 10.26 -35.05
C MET A 67 -6.37 8.76 -35.12
N GLY A 68 -5.42 8.26 -34.32
CA GLY A 68 -4.90 6.89 -34.41
C GLY A 68 -3.46 6.88 -34.90
N THR A 69 -3.13 6.03 -35.86
CA THR A 69 -1.75 5.80 -36.31
C THR A 69 -1.57 6.01 -37.81
N GLY A 70 -0.45 6.65 -38.18
CA GLY A 70 0.03 6.78 -39.55
C GLY A 70 0.89 5.59 -39.97
N SER A 71 1.89 5.86 -40.81
CA SER A 71 2.87 4.88 -41.29
C SER A 71 3.87 4.47 -40.20
N THR A 72 4.11 5.34 -39.20
CA THR A 72 4.99 5.07 -38.06
C THR A 72 4.21 5.16 -36.74
N PRO A 73 3.54 4.06 -36.31
CA PRO A 73 2.66 4.04 -35.14
C PRO A 73 3.25 4.68 -33.88
N ALA A 74 4.46 4.28 -33.48
CA ALA A 74 5.13 4.78 -32.27
C ALA A 74 5.45 6.30 -32.28
N LYS A 75 5.34 6.94 -33.45
CA LYS A 75 5.59 8.37 -33.65
C LYS A 75 4.40 9.08 -34.32
N SER A 76 3.19 8.55 -34.13
CA SER A 76 1.95 9.11 -34.67
C SER A 76 1.22 9.94 -33.63
N TYR A 77 0.93 11.21 -33.94
CA TYR A 77 0.23 12.12 -33.04
C TYR A 77 -0.84 12.96 -33.76
N ALA A 78 -1.88 13.32 -33.01
CA ALA A 78 -2.81 14.39 -33.34
C ALA A 78 -2.86 15.40 -32.19
N GLY A 79 -2.85 16.69 -32.48
CA GLY A 79 -2.90 17.75 -31.46
C GLY A 79 -4.11 18.64 -31.66
N PHE A 80 -4.77 19.02 -30.55
CA PHE A 80 -5.84 20.01 -30.52
C PHE A 80 -5.55 21.02 -29.42
N ARG A 81 -5.38 22.28 -29.79
CA ARG A 81 -5.11 23.39 -28.89
C ARG A 81 -6.33 24.30 -28.78
N PHE A 82 -6.64 24.65 -27.55
CA PHE A 82 -7.76 25.51 -27.18
C PHE A 82 -7.20 26.79 -26.57
N SER A 83 -7.49 27.92 -27.20
CA SER A 83 -6.98 29.20 -26.76
C SER A 83 -7.90 29.90 -25.76
N THR A 84 -7.34 30.79 -24.93
CA THR A 84 -8.10 31.68 -24.03
C THR A 84 -9.05 30.93 -23.08
N VAL A 85 -8.59 29.84 -22.47
CA VAL A 85 -9.42 28.96 -21.65
C VAL A 85 -9.82 29.66 -20.35
N GLN A 86 -11.13 29.84 -20.11
CA GLN A 86 -11.65 30.60 -18.97
C GLN A 86 -11.79 29.77 -17.68
N ILE A 87 -11.23 28.57 -17.64
CA ILE A 87 -11.31 27.68 -16.47
C ILE A 87 -10.28 28.19 -15.42
N PRO A 88 -10.72 28.52 -14.19
CA PRO A 88 -9.82 28.99 -13.14
C PRO A 88 -8.80 27.93 -12.70
N GLN A 89 -7.71 28.40 -12.10
CA GLN A 89 -6.76 27.52 -11.43
C GLN A 89 -7.40 26.80 -10.25
N GLY A 90 -7.13 25.50 -10.14
CA GLY A 90 -7.69 24.64 -9.10
C GLY A 90 -9.19 24.40 -9.20
N ALA A 91 -9.83 24.75 -10.33
CA ALA A 91 -11.22 24.36 -10.59
C ALA A 91 -11.36 22.83 -10.55
N VAL A 92 -12.44 22.34 -9.94
CA VAL A 92 -12.75 20.92 -9.87
C VAL A 92 -13.49 20.52 -11.14
N ILE A 93 -12.84 19.72 -11.98
CA ILE A 93 -13.37 19.26 -13.27
C ILE A 93 -14.31 18.07 -13.03
N GLN A 94 -15.60 18.27 -13.34
CA GLN A 94 -16.63 17.25 -13.21
C GLN A 94 -16.68 16.32 -14.41
N SER A 95 -16.53 16.88 -15.62
CA SER A 95 -16.38 16.13 -16.86
C SER A 95 -15.58 16.95 -17.87
N ALA A 96 -14.82 16.30 -18.75
CA ALA A 96 -14.17 16.95 -19.88
C ALA A 96 -14.17 16.01 -21.09
N ARG A 97 -14.85 16.37 -22.19
CA ARG A 97 -14.97 15.49 -23.37
C ARG A 97 -14.55 16.20 -24.64
N LEU A 98 -13.64 15.56 -25.39
CA LEU A 98 -13.27 15.98 -26.72
C LEU A 98 -14.35 15.53 -27.73
N GLN A 99 -14.85 16.46 -28.52
CA GLN A 99 -15.74 16.20 -29.64
C GLN A 99 -15.03 16.52 -30.96
N VAL A 100 -15.15 15.59 -31.89
CA VAL A 100 -14.53 15.68 -33.22
C VAL A 100 -15.57 15.40 -34.30
N LYS A 101 -15.42 16.03 -35.45
CA LYS A 101 -16.35 15.88 -36.57
C LYS A 101 -15.75 14.97 -37.62
N SER A 102 -16.41 13.85 -37.91
CA SER A 102 -15.94 12.89 -38.90
C SER A 102 -15.84 13.54 -40.29
N ALA A 103 -14.72 13.36 -40.98
CA ALA A 103 -14.49 13.92 -42.31
C ALA A 103 -15.21 13.12 -43.41
N GLN A 104 -15.38 11.81 -43.21
CA GLN A 104 -15.89 10.88 -44.22
C GLN A 104 -16.57 9.66 -43.58
N ASN A 105 -17.25 8.86 -44.41
CA ASN A 105 -17.74 7.55 -43.98
C ASN A 105 -16.54 6.62 -43.81
N GLN A 106 -16.41 5.98 -42.65
CA GLN A 106 -15.22 5.20 -42.33
C GLN A 106 -15.48 4.13 -41.27
N TRP A 107 -15.11 2.90 -41.62
CA TRP A 107 -15.24 1.73 -40.76
C TRP A 107 -13.89 1.03 -40.67
N ILE A 108 -13.00 1.65 -39.89
CA ILE A 108 -11.67 1.15 -39.56
C ILE A 108 -11.44 1.33 -38.06
N GLY A 109 -10.73 0.39 -37.44
CA GLY A 109 -10.31 0.51 -36.05
C GLY A 109 -9.30 1.64 -35.87
N MET A 110 -9.40 2.36 -34.77
CA MET A 110 -8.36 3.28 -34.32
C MET A 110 -8.14 3.15 -32.83
N GLU A 111 -6.90 3.37 -32.43
CA GLU A 111 -6.47 3.26 -31.04
C GLU A 111 -5.40 4.32 -30.75
N PHE A 112 -5.59 5.05 -29.65
CA PHE A 112 -4.67 6.08 -29.19
C PHE A 112 -4.86 6.40 -27.71
N LEU A 113 -3.84 7.02 -27.10
CA LEU A 113 -3.88 7.57 -25.75
C LEU A 113 -4.13 9.09 -25.82
N MET A 114 -5.01 9.60 -24.96
CA MET A 114 -5.39 11.02 -24.86
C MET A 114 -4.69 11.69 -23.69
N PHE A 115 -3.64 12.45 -24.00
CA PHE A 115 -2.89 13.24 -23.03
C PHE A 115 -3.28 14.72 -23.08
N GLY A 116 -2.90 15.42 -22.01
CA GLY A 116 -2.79 16.87 -21.98
C GLY A 116 -1.33 17.26 -22.20
N GLU A 117 -1.08 18.47 -22.67
CA GLU A 117 0.25 19.05 -22.53
C GLU A 117 0.45 19.51 -21.07
N ALA A 118 1.50 19.04 -20.41
CA ALA A 118 1.89 19.44 -19.06
C ALA A 118 2.55 20.83 -19.05
N ALA A 119 1.84 21.83 -19.57
CA ALA A 119 2.27 23.22 -19.65
C ALA A 119 1.25 24.14 -18.98
N ASN A 120 1.76 25.20 -18.36
CA ASN A 120 0.91 26.26 -17.78
C ASN A 120 0.15 27.01 -18.87
N ASN A 121 0.78 27.21 -20.03
CA ASN A 121 0.22 27.89 -21.17
C ASN A 121 0.79 27.28 -22.46
N SER A 122 -0.05 26.53 -23.17
CA SER A 122 0.35 25.76 -24.35
C SER A 122 0.73 26.67 -25.53
N MET A 123 1.87 26.38 -26.17
CA MET A 123 2.31 27.06 -27.39
C MET A 123 1.55 26.56 -28.62
N VAL A 124 1.46 27.40 -29.67
CA VAL A 124 0.90 27.01 -30.98
C VAL A 124 1.71 25.87 -31.59
N PHE A 125 1.07 24.94 -32.33
CA PHE A 125 1.78 23.86 -33.00
C PHE A 125 2.60 24.39 -34.18
N SER A 126 3.85 23.93 -34.29
CA SER A 126 4.75 24.29 -35.38
C SER A 126 5.79 23.20 -35.59
N ALA A 127 6.57 23.31 -36.67
CA ALA A 127 7.67 22.39 -36.93
C ALA A 127 8.73 22.34 -35.80
N SER A 128 8.83 23.42 -34.99
CA SER A 128 9.71 23.54 -33.82
C SER A 128 9.02 23.32 -32.47
N SER A 129 7.69 23.19 -32.46
CA SER A 129 6.86 22.96 -31.27
C SER A 129 5.83 21.88 -31.56
N ARG A 130 6.34 20.68 -31.85
CA ARG A 130 5.54 19.52 -32.28
C ARG A 130 4.89 18.83 -31.08
N MET A 131 3.93 17.94 -31.35
CA MET A 131 3.28 17.15 -30.29
C MET A 131 4.28 16.21 -29.62
N SER A 132 5.13 15.55 -30.40
CA SER A 132 6.14 14.61 -29.90
C SER A 132 7.21 15.23 -29.00
N SER A 133 7.44 16.54 -29.09
CA SER A 133 8.44 17.26 -28.29
C SER A 133 7.88 17.87 -27.00
N ARG A 134 6.57 17.77 -26.77
CA ARG A 134 5.92 18.38 -25.60
C ARG A 134 5.92 17.43 -24.41
N SER A 135 6.14 17.99 -23.23
CA SER A 135 5.90 17.27 -21.98
C SER A 135 4.39 16.99 -21.86
N LEU A 136 4.04 15.72 -21.66
CA LEU A 136 2.66 15.27 -21.52
C LEU A 136 2.29 15.16 -20.04
N THR A 137 0.99 15.23 -19.75
CA THR A 137 0.45 14.92 -18.43
C THR A 137 0.78 13.49 -18.01
N GLY A 138 0.88 13.24 -16.70
CA GLY A 138 0.99 11.88 -16.15
C GLY A 138 -0.31 11.10 -16.32
N SER A 139 -1.45 11.80 -16.24
CA SER A 139 -2.78 11.26 -16.50
C SER A 139 -3.09 11.19 -18.00
N PHE A 140 -3.72 10.11 -18.44
CA PHE A 140 -4.23 9.96 -19.80
C PHE A 140 -5.41 8.99 -19.84
N VAL A 141 -6.16 9.03 -20.94
CA VAL A 141 -7.29 8.12 -21.19
C VAL A 141 -7.04 7.34 -22.47
N SER A 142 -7.24 6.02 -22.45
CA SER A 142 -7.16 5.20 -23.66
C SER A 142 -8.45 5.30 -24.46
N HIS A 143 -8.33 5.46 -25.79
CA HIS A 143 -9.45 5.40 -26.72
C HIS A 143 -9.26 4.26 -27.70
N TYR A 144 -10.29 3.41 -27.83
CA TYR A 144 -10.41 2.43 -28.89
C TYR A 144 -11.79 2.55 -29.55
N SER A 145 -11.84 2.55 -30.89
CA SER A 145 -13.11 2.49 -31.61
C SER A 145 -12.99 1.73 -32.93
N SER A 146 -13.82 0.71 -33.09
CA SER A 146 -14.07 0.01 -34.36
C SER A 146 -15.45 0.33 -34.96
N SER A 147 -16.20 1.24 -34.33
CA SER A 147 -17.55 1.60 -34.77
C SER A 147 -17.54 2.29 -36.14
N ASN A 148 -18.62 2.12 -36.91
CA ASN A 148 -18.80 2.82 -38.17
C ASN A 148 -19.04 4.32 -37.90
N TRP A 149 -18.27 5.18 -38.56
CA TRP A 149 -18.43 6.64 -38.47
C TRP A 149 -19.03 7.18 -39.77
N THR A 150 -20.06 8.01 -39.64
CA THR A 150 -20.72 8.68 -40.75
C THR A 150 -20.09 10.05 -40.99
N ALA A 151 -19.92 10.42 -42.26
CA ALA A 151 -19.37 11.71 -42.67
C ALA A 151 -20.16 12.88 -42.05
N ASN A 152 -19.46 13.96 -41.69
CA ASN A 152 -20.02 15.20 -41.12
C ASN A 152 -20.76 15.04 -39.78
N THR A 153 -20.62 13.89 -39.10
CA THR A 153 -21.24 13.61 -37.80
C THR A 153 -20.26 13.93 -36.67
N TRP A 154 -20.76 14.49 -35.57
CA TRP A 154 -19.98 14.73 -34.35
C TRP A 154 -19.91 13.47 -33.50
N TYR A 155 -18.71 13.12 -33.09
CA TYR A 155 -18.43 12.03 -32.16
C TYR A 155 -17.83 12.62 -30.89
N THR A 156 -18.38 12.20 -29.75
CA THR A 156 -17.86 12.56 -28.42
C THR A 156 -17.00 11.40 -27.95
N LEU A 157 -15.77 11.71 -27.56
CA LEU A 157 -14.83 10.73 -27.02
C LEU A 157 -15.03 10.56 -25.50
N GLU A 158 -14.19 9.74 -24.89
CA GLU A 158 -14.21 9.44 -23.46
C GLU A 158 -13.99 10.69 -22.62
N ASP A 159 -14.34 10.58 -21.34
CA ASP A 159 -14.12 11.64 -20.37
C ASP A 159 -12.64 11.71 -19.99
N ILE A 160 -12.01 12.84 -20.29
CA ILE A 160 -10.61 13.17 -20.00
C ILE A 160 -10.49 14.14 -18.81
N LYS A 161 -11.44 14.09 -17.86
CA LYS A 161 -11.44 14.98 -16.68
C LYS A 161 -10.13 14.97 -15.89
N THR A 162 -9.50 13.81 -15.69
CA THR A 162 -8.24 13.69 -14.92
C THR A 162 -7.08 14.38 -15.66
N THR A 163 -7.02 14.22 -16.98
CA THR A 163 -6.07 14.92 -17.85
C THR A 163 -6.23 16.44 -17.77
N VAL A 164 -7.46 16.96 -17.83
CA VAL A 164 -7.72 18.40 -17.73
C VAL A 164 -7.49 18.91 -16.30
N GLN A 165 -7.86 18.12 -15.28
CA GLN A 165 -7.65 18.42 -13.87
C GLN A 165 -6.16 18.63 -13.56
N GLU A 166 -5.28 17.78 -14.10
CA GLU A 166 -3.83 17.91 -13.91
C GLU A 166 -3.31 19.25 -14.44
N ILE A 167 -3.81 19.71 -15.59
CA ILE A 167 -3.40 20.99 -16.20
C ILE A 167 -3.88 22.18 -15.36
N VAL A 168 -5.16 22.20 -14.96
CA VAL A 168 -5.72 23.34 -14.20
C VAL A 168 -5.21 23.40 -12.75
N ASN A 169 -4.68 22.30 -12.22
CA ASN A 169 -4.03 22.24 -10.91
C ASN A 169 -2.59 22.76 -10.92
N ARG A 170 -1.98 22.99 -12.09
CA ARG A 170 -0.58 23.42 -12.14
C ARG A 170 -0.40 24.78 -11.46
N PRO A 171 0.65 24.98 -10.64
CA PRO A 171 0.85 26.24 -9.91
C PRO A 171 0.93 27.49 -10.77
N GLY A 172 1.30 27.38 -12.05
CA GLY A 172 1.31 28.51 -12.99
C GLY A 172 0.14 28.54 -13.98
N TRP A 173 -0.86 27.67 -13.83
CA TRP A 173 -2.09 27.77 -14.62
C TRP A 173 -2.86 29.04 -14.22
N ALA A 174 -3.38 29.76 -15.21
CA ALA A 174 -4.17 30.97 -15.01
C ALA A 174 -5.31 31.03 -16.02
N THR A 175 -6.43 31.64 -15.64
CA THR A 175 -7.54 31.94 -16.54
C THR A 175 -7.04 32.71 -17.76
N GLY A 176 -7.43 32.27 -18.95
CA GLY A 176 -6.97 32.82 -20.23
C GLY A 176 -5.76 32.10 -20.83
N ASN A 177 -5.13 31.17 -20.10
CA ASN A 177 -4.09 30.33 -20.67
C ASN A 177 -4.63 29.37 -21.73
N ASN A 178 -3.73 28.85 -22.56
CA ASN A 178 -4.06 27.92 -23.63
C ASN A 178 -3.79 26.48 -23.18
N LEU A 179 -4.64 25.54 -23.60
CA LEU A 179 -4.58 24.12 -23.26
C LEU A 179 -4.47 23.29 -24.52
N SER A 180 -3.63 22.24 -24.52
CA SER A 180 -3.59 21.27 -25.63
C SER A 180 -3.94 19.87 -25.16
N ILE A 181 -4.74 19.18 -25.97
CA ILE A 181 -4.98 17.73 -25.92
C ILE A 181 -4.15 17.08 -27.03
N ILE A 182 -3.34 16.09 -26.67
CA ILE A 182 -2.41 15.40 -27.55
C ILE A 182 -2.78 13.92 -27.57
N LEU A 183 -3.16 13.45 -28.75
CA LEU A 183 -3.49 12.05 -29.01
C LEU A 183 -2.24 11.34 -29.54
N LYS A 184 -1.81 10.27 -28.88
CA LYS A 184 -0.67 9.45 -29.29
C LYS A 184 -1.16 8.08 -29.76
N GLY A 185 -0.92 7.74 -31.02
CA GLY A 185 -1.38 6.48 -31.61
C GLY A 185 -0.73 5.24 -30.97
N THR A 186 -1.53 4.20 -30.74
CA THR A 186 -1.08 2.90 -30.19
C THR A 186 -1.42 1.69 -31.08
N GLY A 187 -2.32 1.86 -32.05
CA GLY A 187 -2.72 0.78 -32.95
C GLY A 187 -1.69 0.38 -34.02
N GLY A 188 -2.03 -0.60 -34.85
CA GLY A 188 -1.21 -0.98 -36.01
C GLY A 188 -1.08 0.12 -37.08
N PRO A 189 -0.14 0.05 -38.02
CA PRO A 189 0.02 1.04 -39.09
C PRO A 189 -1.29 1.33 -39.82
N TRP A 190 -1.58 2.62 -40.05
CA TRP A 190 -2.80 3.12 -40.71
C TRP A 190 -4.13 2.86 -39.97
N GLY A 191 -4.09 2.43 -38.71
CA GLY A 191 -5.26 2.29 -37.83
C GLY A 191 -5.79 3.66 -37.37
N ARG A 192 -6.42 4.41 -38.28
CA ARG A 192 -6.82 5.80 -38.05
C ARG A 192 -8.16 6.16 -38.70
N LYS A 193 -8.88 7.10 -38.08
CA LYS A 193 -10.02 7.78 -38.69
C LYS A 193 -9.70 9.24 -38.98
N PHE A 194 -10.25 9.75 -40.08
CA PHE A 194 -10.12 11.15 -40.49
C PHE A 194 -11.21 12.03 -39.87
N VAL A 195 -10.80 13.15 -39.29
CA VAL A 195 -11.66 14.17 -38.72
C VAL A 195 -11.41 15.50 -39.38
N LYS A 196 -12.42 16.36 -39.37
CA LYS A 196 -12.29 17.72 -39.86
C LYS A 196 -11.40 18.53 -38.92
N SER A 197 -10.50 19.31 -39.51
CA SER A 197 -9.73 20.31 -38.79
C SER A 197 -10.44 21.68 -38.85
N ARG A 198 -9.86 22.65 -38.16
CA ARG A 198 -10.23 24.07 -38.22
C ARG A 198 -10.12 24.66 -39.63
N ASN A 199 -9.22 24.16 -40.47
CA ASN A 199 -9.04 24.61 -41.85
C ASN A 199 -10.20 24.23 -42.77
N SER A 200 -10.98 23.19 -42.44
CA SER A 200 -12.22 22.88 -43.17
C SER A 200 -13.37 23.86 -42.88
N GLY A 201 -13.18 24.80 -41.97
CA GLY A 201 -14.16 25.82 -41.57
C GLY A 201 -14.23 26.00 -40.06
N ALA A 202 -14.52 27.23 -39.62
CA ALA A 202 -14.51 27.60 -38.20
C ALA A 202 -15.42 26.72 -37.34
N ALA A 203 -16.59 26.35 -37.86
CA ALA A 203 -17.55 25.51 -37.16
C ALA A 203 -17.17 24.02 -37.10
N ASN A 204 -16.11 23.59 -37.81
CA ASN A 204 -15.73 22.18 -37.94
C ASN A 204 -14.55 21.76 -37.06
N GLY A 205 -13.76 22.70 -36.52
CA GLY A 205 -12.66 22.38 -35.61
C GLY A 205 -13.15 21.67 -34.34
N ALA A 206 -12.32 20.80 -33.76
CA ALA A 206 -12.67 20.02 -32.58
C ALA A 206 -13.13 20.91 -31.40
N LYS A 207 -13.96 20.35 -30.53
CA LYS A 207 -14.47 21.02 -29.33
C LYS A 207 -14.04 20.27 -28.08
N LEU A 208 -13.67 20.98 -27.03
CA LEU A 208 -13.53 20.45 -25.69
C LEU A 208 -14.65 21.02 -24.83
N ILE A 209 -15.51 20.15 -24.32
CA ILE A 209 -16.61 20.51 -23.42
C ILE A 209 -16.18 20.13 -22.01
N VAL A 210 -16.10 21.09 -21.11
CA VAL A 210 -15.65 20.91 -19.73
C VAL A 210 -16.72 21.39 -18.77
N GLU A 211 -17.17 20.53 -17.87
CA GLU A 211 -18.01 20.89 -16.73
C GLU A 211 -17.14 21.01 -15.48
N TYR A 212 -17.27 22.09 -14.72
CA TYR A 212 -16.43 22.34 -13.55
C TYR A 212 -17.13 23.15 -12.45
N THR A 213 -16.60 23.03 -11.23
CA THR A 213 -17.04 23.79 -10.05
C THR A 213 -15.84 24.42 -9.35
N GLY A 214 -16.05 25.54 -8.64
CA GLY A 214 -14.99 26.21 -7.89
C GLY A 214 -13.90 26.92 -8.73
N GLY A 215 -12.92 27.52 -8.03
CA GLY A 215 -11.80 28.27 -8.61
C GLY A 215 -11.55 29.61 -7.92
N VAL A 216 -10.31 29.91 -7.54
CA VAL A 216 -9.95 31.24 -7.03
C VAL A 216 -9.84 32.22 -8.20
N THR A 217 -10.69 33.25 -8.22
CA THR A 217 -10.48 34.37 -9.16
C THR A 217 -9.29 35.17 -8.63
N PRO A 218 -8.20 35.38 -9.38
CA PRO A 218 -7.10 36.19 -8.90
C PRO A 218 -7.60 37.62 -8.67
N SER A 219 -7.56 38.07 -7.42
CA SER A 219 -7.71 39.48 -7.07
C SER A 219 -6.62 40.27 -7.78
N PRO A 220 -6.90 41.44 -8.37
CA PRO A 220 -5.90 42.22 -9.10
C PRO A 220 -4.70 42.51 -8.19
N THR A 221 -3.52 42.08 -8.62
CA THR A 221 -2.24 42.33 -7.94
C THR A 221 -2.04 43.84 -7.79
N PRO A 222 -1.80 44.38 -6.58
CA PRO A 222 -1.49 45.79 -6.42
C PRO A 222 -0.20 46.12 -7.19
N THR A 223 -0.26 47.21 -7.97
CA THR A 223 0.86 47.73 -8.76
C THR A 223 2.07 47.97 -7.85
N PRO A 224 3.28 47.45 -8.19
CA PRO A 224 4.46 47.65 -7.37
C PRO A 224 4.82 49.14 -7.31
N THR A 225 4.90 49.67 -6.09
CA THR A 225 5.47 50.98 -5.79
C THR A 225 6.97 50.96 -6.16
N PRO A 226 7.51 52.01 -6.81
CA PRO A 226 8.93 52.04 -7.20
C PRO A 226 9.85 51.95 -5.97
N ASP A 227 10.71 50.94 -5.98
CA ASP A 227 11.72 50.63 -4.95
C ASP A 227 12.83 51.71 -4.95
N PRO A 228 13.28 52.23 -3.78
CA PRO A 228 14.34 53.22 -3.73
C PRO A 228 15.67 52.65 -4.21
N THR A 229 16.41 53.52 -4.89
CA THR A 229 17.67 53.28 -5.58
C THR A 229 18.72 52.63 -4.67
N PRO A 230 19.41 51.54 -5.08
CA PRO A 230 20.36 50.87 -4.21
C PRO A 230 21.60 51.75 -3.95
N SER A 231 21.93 51.88 -2.67
CA SER A 231 23.17 52.51 -2.21
C SER A 231 24.37 51.59 -2.51
N VAL A 232 25.43 52.20 -3.04
CA VAL A 232 26.68 51.55 -3.45
C VAL A 232 27.33 50.85 -2.25
N THR A 233 27.49 49.53 -2.34
CA THR A 233 28.22 48.72 -1.35
C THR A 233 29.69 48.61 -1.81
N PRO A 234 30.69 48.82 -0.93
CA PRO A 234 32.09 48.83 -1.32
C PRO A 234 32.57 47.45 -1.79
N THR A 235 33.48 47.50 -2.76
CA THR A 235 34.07 46.40 -3.52
C THR A 235 34.79 45.39 -2.61
N PRO A 236 34.57 44.07 -2.76
CA PRO A 236 35.31 43.08 -1.99
C PRO A 236 36.79 43.03 -2.41
N SER A 237 37.65 42.88 -1.40
CA SER A 237 39.10 42.66 -1.50
C SER A 237 39.42 41.37 -2.29
N PRO A 238 40.52 41.32 -3.08
CA PRO A 238 40.87 40.17 -3.90
C PRO A 238 41.05 38.89 -3.07
N VAL A 239 40.37 37.84 -3.50
CA VAL A 239 40.51 36.46 -3.00
C VAL A 239 41.92 35.94 -3.35
N PRO A 240 42.64 35.30 -2.42
CA PRO A 240 43.97 34.76 -2.70
C PRO A 240 43.91 33.63 -3.73
N THR A 241 44.89 33.66 -4.64
CA THR A 241 45.11 32.72 -5.73
C THR A 241 45.24 31.27 -5.21
N PRO A 242 44.57 30.28 -5.83
CA PRO A 242 44.72 28.87 -5.44
C PRO A 242 46.14 28.37 -5.69
N THR A 243 46.71 27.71 -4.68
CA THR A 243 48.00 27.01 -4.71
C THR A 243 47.93 25.83 -5.71
N PRO A 244 48.99 25.58 -6.51
CA PRO A 244 48.97 24.53 -7.53
C PRO A 244 48.73 23.13 -6.95
N ILE A 245 47.83 22.38 -7.60
CA ILE A 245 47.58 20.96 -7.37
C ILE A 245 48.84 20.15 -7.75
N PRO A 246 49.33 19.25 -6.89
CA PRO A 246 50.46 18.39 -7.22
C PRO A 246 50.11 17.38 -8.32
N GLU A 247 51.09 17.16 -9.21
CA GLU A 247 51.07 16.27 -10.37
C GLU A 247 50.75 14.81 -9.99
N PRO A 248 50.01 14.05 -10.82
CA PRO A 248 49.61 12.67 -10.50
C PRO A 248 50.83 11.75 -10.35
N SER A 249 50.91 11.09 -9.19
CA SER A 249 51.90 10.06 -8.88
C SER A 249 51.66 8.79 -9.70
N ALA A 250 52.76 8.19 -10.18
CA ALA A 250 52.76 7.03 -11.05
C ALA A 250 52.10 5.79 -10.43
N THR A 251 51.36 5.08 -11.28
CA THR A 251 50.66 3.82 -11.03
C THR A 251 51.62 2.74 -10.51
N PRO A 252 51.33 2.03 -9.39
CA PRO A 252 52.13 0.90 -8.96
C PRO A 252 51.89 -0.34 -9.84
N THR A 253 52.99 -0.98 -10.23
CA THR A 253 53.06 -2.25 -10.98
C THR A 253 52.62 -3.45 -10.13
N PRO A 254 51.99 -4.48 -10.73
CA PRO A 254 51.54 -5.68 -10.01
C PRO A 254 52.72 -6.56 -9.55
N SER A 255 52.64 -7.04 -8.30
CA SER A 255 53.60 -7.97 -7.67
C SER A 255 53.35 -9.43 -8.11
N PRO A 256 54.39 -10.25 -8.31
CA PRO A 256 54.27 -11.61 -8.85
C PRO A 256 53.70 -12.63 -7.85
N THR A 257 53.01 -13.61 -8.45
CA THR A 257 52.35 -14.78 -7.87
C THR A 257 53.33 -15.73 -7.16
N PRO A 258 53.03 -16.25 -5.95
CA PRO A 258 53.84 -17.30 -5.33
C PRO A 258 53.59 -18.66 -6.01
N SER A 259 54.68 -19.32 -6.36
CA SER A 259 54.76 -20.69 -6.90
C SER A 259 54.61 -21.74 -5.79
N ILE A 260 53.79 -22.76 -6.02
CA ILE A 260 53.59 -23.90 -5.12
C ILE A 260 54.56 -25.01 -5.54
N THR A 261 55.44 -25.42 -4.62
CA THR A 261 56.44 -26.50 -4.81
C THR A 261 55.92 -27.78 -4.14
N PRO A 262 56.04 -28.99 -4.72
CA PRO A 262 55.46 -30.21 -4.16
C PRO A 262 56.35 -30.81 -3.07
N SER A 263 55.76 -31.36 -2.00
CA SER A 263 56.51 -32.24 -1.09
C SER A 263 55.66 -33.33 -0.41
N ALA A 264 56.11 -34.55 -0.68
CA ALA A 264 56.05 -35.84 0.03
C ALA A 264 54.78 -36.30 0.78
N THR A 265 54.29 -37.45 0.29
CA THR A 265 53.46 -38.46 0.94
C THR A 265 54.04 -38.98 2.26
N PRO A 266 53.19 -39.23 3.28
CA PRO A 266 53.35 -40.42 4.11
C PRO A 266 52.04 -41.24 4.28
N GLU A 267 52.26 -42.55 4.36
CA GLU A 267 51.34 -43.69 4.55
C GLU A 267 50.73 -43.79 5.98
N PRO A 268 49.85 -44.78 6.30
CA PRO A 268 48.74 -44.62 7.22
C PRO A 268 49.12 -44.86 8.69
N SER A 269 48.44 -44.14 9.59
CA SER A 269 48.63 -44.27 11.04
C SER A 269 47.49 -45.06 11.70
N VAL A 270 47.92 -45.94 12.61
CA VAL A 270 47.19 -46.95 13.37
C VAL A 270 46.23 -46.40 14.43
N THR A 271 45.21 -47.21 14.70
CA THR A 271 44.10 -47.08 15.65
C THR A 271 44.52 -46.82 17.11
N PRO A 272 43.89 -45.87 17.83
CA PRO A 272 43.93 -45.84 19.29
C PRO A 272 42.68 -46.46 19.95
N SER A 273 42.96 -47.16 21.05
CA SER A 273 42.14 -47.95 21.98
C SER A 273 41.15 -47.11 22.83
N PRO A 274 40.11 -47.70 23.46
CA PRO A 274 39.02 -46.95 24.09
C PRO A 274 39.37 -46.36 25.47
N SER A 275 38.76 -45.20 25.77
CA SER A 275 38.89 -44.41 27.01
C SER A 275 37.70 -44.70 27.96
N PRO A 276 37.85 -44.58 29.30
CA PRO A 276 37.02 -45.29 30.28
C PRO A 276 35.67 -44.62 30.60
N GLU A 277 34.78 -45.46 31.11
CA GLU A 277 33.40 -45.24 31.54
C GLU A 277 33.26 -44.19 32.66
N PRO A 278 32.30 -43.24 32.58
CA PRO A 278 32.04 -42.29 33.65
C PRO A 278 31.10 -42.86 34.73
N SER A 279 31.49 -42.58 35.98
CA SER A 279 30.83 -42.92 37.24
C SER A 279 29.41 -42.35 37.38
N VAL A 280 28.52 -43.20 37.92
CA VAL A 280 27.14 -42.91 38.34
C VAL A 280 27.05 -41.79 39.39
N THR A 281 26.09 -40.88 39.19
CA THR A 281 25.64 -39.86 40.16
C THR A 281 24.20 -40.17 40.57
N PRO A 282 23.82 -40.07 41.87
CA PRO A 282 22.53 -40.56 42.38
C PRO A 282 21.31 -39.77 41.89
N THR A 283 20.23 -40.52 41.66
CA THR A 283 18.93 -40.10 41.13
C THR A 283 18.08 -39.33 42.17
N PRO A 284 17.53 -38.15 41.87
CA PRO A 284 16.53 -37.50 42.73
C PRO A 284 15.15 -38.15 42.61
N THR A 285 14.47 -38.24 43.74
CA THR A 285 13.14 -38.86 43.97
C THR A 285 12.01 -38.04 43.31
N PRO A 286 10.99 -38.68 42.69
CA PRO A 286 9.93 -37.97 41.97
C PRO A 286 8.92 -37.28 42.91
N THR A 287 8.63 -36.01 42.61
CA THR A 287 7.55 -35.20 43.20
C THR A 287 6.20 -35.58 42.55
N PRO A 288 5.09 -35.71 43.32
CA PRO A 288 3.80 -36.16 42.79
C PRO A 288 3.18 -35.19 41.77
N SER A 289 2.59 -35.77 40.72
CA SER A 289 1.96 -35.12 39.57
C SER A 289 0.59 -34.49 39.92
N PRO A 290 0.29 -33.25 39.50
CA PRO A 290 -1.03 -32.66 39.67
C PRO A 290 -2.08 -33.31 38.74
N LEU A 291 -3.27 -33.48 39.29
CA LEU A 291 -4.46 -34.09 38.68
C LEU A 291 -4.88 -33.34 37.39
N PRO A 292 -5.27 -34.03 36.29
CA PRO A 292 -5.61 -33.39 35.03
C PRO A 292 -6.91 -32.56 35.14
N THR A 293 -6.82 -31.31 34.71
CA THR A 293 -7.95 -30.41 34.50
C THR A 293 -8.84 -30.96 33.37
N PRO A 294 -10.19 -30.99 33.50
CA PRO A 294 -11.07 -31.51 32.46
C PRO A 294 -10.96 -30.70 31.17
N THR A 295 -10.76 -31.41 30.06
CA THR A 295 -10.70 -30.89 28.69
C THR A 295 -12.00 -30.17 28.34
N PRO A 296 -11.98 -28.92 27.80
CA PRO A 296 -13.19 -28.27 27.32
C PRO A 296 -13.81 -29.11 26.20
N THR A 297 -15.12 -29.35 26.32
CA THR A 297 -15.89 -30.04 25.29
C THR A 297 -15.88 -29.20 24.00
N PRO A 298 -15.55 -29.77 22.81
CA PRO A 298 -15.52 -29.01 21.57
C PRO A 298 -16.91 -28.43 21.26
N SER A 299 -16.93 -27.14 20.96
CA SER A 299 -18.08 -26.46 20.37
C SER A 299 -18.42 -27.14 19.04
N PRO A 300 -19.71 -27.35 18.68
CA PRO A 300 -20.08 -28.02 17.44
C PRO A 300 -19.48 -27.32 16.22
N THR A 301 -18.58 -28.01 15.52
CA THR A 301 -17.92 -27.54 14.31
C THR A 301 -18.93 -27.52 13.16
N VAL A 302 -19.28 -26.32 12.69
CA VAL A 302 -20.12 -26.13 11.51
C VAL A 302 -19.21 -26.28 10.28
N SER A 303 -19.59 -27.11 9.32
CA SER A 303 -18.92 -27.18 8.01
C SER A 303 -18.94 -25.77 7.37
N PRO A 304 -17.86 -25.29 6.72
CA PRO A 304 -17.87 -23.99 6.06
C PRO A 304 -19.03 -23.96 5.05
N VAL A 305 -20.01 -23.09 5.32
CA VAL A 305 -21.16 -22.88 4.43
C VAL A 305 -20.64 -22.15 3.19
N PRO A 306 -20.99 -22.56 1.96
CA PRO A 306 -20.66 -21.77 0.78
C PRO A 306 -21.35 -20.41 0.92
N GLY A 307 -20.60 -19.35 1.20
CA GLY A 307 -21.19 -18.03 1.31
C GLY A 307 -21.44 -17.42 -0.06
N THR A 308 -21.88 -16.17 -0.08
CA THR A 308 -22.36 -15.52 -1.30
C THR A 308 -21.19 -15.22 -2.23
N ALA A 309 -21.20 -15.81 -3.43
CA ALA A 309 -20.25 -15.50 -4.48
C ALA A 309 -20.64 -14.21 -5.20
N THR A 310 -19.66 -13.33 -5.45
CA THR A 310 -19.80 -12.11 -6.24
C THR A 310 -18.71 -12.08 -7.30
N SER A 311 -19.06 -11.82 -8.56
CA SER A 311 -18.07 -11.60 -9.61
C SER A 311 -18.54 -10.54 -10.60
N PHE A 312 -17.61 -9.70 -11.08
CA PHE A 312 -17.90 -8.71 -12.11
C PHE A 312 -16.66 -8.40 -12.95
N SER A 313 -16.89 -7.88 -14.17
CA SER A 313 -15.82 -7.43 -15.06
C SER A 313 -15.19 -6.13 -14.53
N VAL A 314 -13.87 -6.12 -14.42
CA VAL A 314 -13.07 -4.96 -14.00
C VAL A 314 -12.75 -4.08 -15.21
N GLY A 315 -12.16 -4.67 -16.25
CA GLY A 315 -11.71 -3.95 -17.44
C GLY A 315 -10.77 -4.79 -18.30
N PRO A 316 -10.12 -4.20 -19.33
CA PRO A 316 -9.08 -4.89 -20.09
C PRO A 316 -7.96 -5.39 -19.18
N GLY A 317 -7.47 -6.59 -19.44
CA GLY A 317 -6.29 -7.09 -18.74
C GLY A 317 -6.25 -8.60 -18.70
N PHE A 318 -5.04 -9.13 -18.88
CA PHE A 318 -4.71 -10.52 -18.62
C PHE A 318 -3.23 -10.69 -18.36
N VAL A 319 -2.92 -11.69 -17.56
CA VAL A 319 -1.62 -12.35 -17.55
C VAL A 319 -1.86 -13.76 -17.04
N ASP A 320 -1.39 -14.74 -17.79
CA ASP A 320 -1.62 -16.15 -17.53
C ASP A 320 -0.56 -16.74 -16.59
N VAL A 321 -0.48 -16.18 -15.36
CA VAL A 321 0.36 -16.74 -14.28
C VAL A 321 -0.26 -16.48 -12.90
N ILE A 322 -0.02 -17.41 -11.97
CA ILE A 322 -0.63 -17.44 -10.64
C ILE A 322 -0.30 -16.25 -9.69
N PRO A 323 0.90 -15.63 -9.65
CA PRO A 323 1.55 -15.35 -8.38
C PRO A 323 0.71 -14.49 -7.42
N ARG A 324 0.47 -13.20 -7.68
CA ARG A 324 -0.41 -12.30 -6.90
C ARG A 324 -0.60 -10.96 -7.64
N GLN A 325 -1.80 -10.70 -8.14
CA GLN A 325 -2.17 -9.50 -8.90
C GLN A 325 -3.20 -8.63 -8.17
N ILE A 326 -3.65 -9.11 -7.02
CA ILE A 326 -4.64 -8.44 -6.19
C ILE A 326 -4.05 -8.19 -4.80
N VAL A 327 -4.18 -6.95 -4.37
CA VAL A 327 -3.77 -6.49 -3.06
C VAL A 327 -4.97 -5.84 -2.40
N ARG A 328 -5.21 -6.19 -1.14
CA ARG A 328 -6.05 -5.38 -0.26
C ARG A 328 -5.14 -4.58 0.66
N ALA A 329 -5.23 -3.26 0.56
CA ALA A 329 -4.35 -2.36 1.30
C ALA A 329 -4.94 -1.98 2.66
N ASN A 330 -4.13 -1.34 3.50
CA ASN A 330 -4.48 -0.88 4.84
C ASN A 330 -5.61 0.18 4.87
N ASP A 331 -5.88 0.85 3.76
CA ASP A 331 -7.02 1.74 3.58
C ASP A 331 -8.30 1.00 3.18
N ASP A 332 -8.26 -0.33 3.24
CA ASP A 332 -9.35 -1.26 2.95
C ASP A 332 -9.91 -1.11 1.53
N LYS A 333 -9.06 -0.69 0.58
CA LYS A 333 -9.37 -0.76 -0.85
C LYS A 333 -8.67 -1.94 -1.50
N LEU A 334 -9.24 -2.37 -2.62
CA LEU A 334 -8.60 -3.34 -3.51
C LEU A 334 -7.78 -2.62 -4.55
N TYR A 335 -6.65 -3.20 -4.88
CA TYR A 335 -5.76 -2.83 -5.96
C TYR A 335 -5.52 -4.06 -6.82
N MET A 336 -5.67 -3.91 -8.13
CA MET A 336 -5.65 -5.00 -9.10
C MET A 336 -4.74 -4.60 -10.27
N PHE A 337 -3.81 -5.49 -10.65
CA PHE A 337 -2.80 -5.19 -11.66
C PHE A 337 -2.74 -6.29 -12.71
N ALA A 338 -2.91 -5.94 -13.98
CA ALA A 338 -2.90 -6.90 -15.08
C ALA A 338 -2.16 -6.36 -16.32
N GLY A 339 -1.50 -7.24 -17.06
CA GLY A 339 -0.90 -6.92 -18.35
C GLY A 339 -1.95 -6.70 -19.43
N GLY A 340 -1.59 -5.95 -20.46
CA GLY A 340 -2.40 -5.75 -21.65
C GLY A 340 -2.04 -6.77 -22.72
N ALA A 341 -3.04 -7.19 -23.49
CA ALA A 341 -2.89 -8.27 -24.45
C ALA A 341 -1.97 -7.94 -25.63
N GLU A 342 -0.80 -8.59 -25.69
CA GLU A 342 0.22 -8.32 -26.70
C GLU A 342 0.60 -6.82 -26.81
N THR A 343 0.41 -6.06 -25.73
CA THR A 343 0.70 -4.62 -25.67
C THR A 343 1.69 -4.33 -24.55
N PRO A 344 2.45 -3.23 -24.62
CA PRO A 344 3.35 -2.79 -23.56
C PRO A 344 2.58 -2.04 -22.46
N VAL A 345 1.38 -2.49 -22.11
CA VAL A 345 0.52 -1.81 -21.13
C VAL A 345 0.36 -2.70 -19.91
N VAL A 346 0.44 -2.11 -18.73
CA VAL A 346 -0.10 -2.69 -17.49
C VAL A 346 -1.24 -1.81 -17.01
N HIS A 347 -2.38 -2.44 -16.77
CA HIS A 347 -3.56 -1.84 -16.20
C HIS A 347 -3.50 -1.96 -14.67
N ALA A 348 -3.67 -0.84 -13.98
CA ALA A 348 -3.94 -0.79 -12.55
C ALA A 348 -5.37 -0.32 -12.32
N TYR A 349 -6.09 -1.04 -11.48
CA TYR A 349 -7.44 -0.72 -11.04
C TYR A 349 -7.50 -0.68 -9.52
N TRP A 350 -8.38 0.15 -8.96
CA TRP A 350 -8.62 0.13 -7.52
C TRP A 350 -10.05 0.50 -7.18
N THR A 351 -10.57 0.04 -6.03
CA THR A 351 -11.84 0.54 -5.52
C THR A 351 -11.68 1.97 -5.02
N THR A 352 -12.57 2.90 -5.38
CA THR A 352 -12.47 4.30 -4.94
C THR A 352 -12.94 4.52 -3.51
N VAL A 353 -13.66 3.52 -2.96
CA VAL A 353 -14.17 3.50 -1.59
C VAL A 353 -13.63 2.27 -0.84
N PRO A 354 -13.36 2.39 0.47
CA PRO A 354 -13.07 1.24 1.31
C PRO A 354 -14.19 0.20 1.33
N GLY A 355 -13.84 -1.05 1.57
CA GLY A 355 -14.76 -2.17 1.73
C GLY A 355 -14.73 -3.18 0.60
N THR A 356 -15.75 -4.05 0.59
CA THR A 356 -15.94 -5.07 -0.44
C THR A 356 -16.78 -4.51 -1.59
N PRO A 357 -16.26 -4.43 -2.82
CA PRO A 357 -17.05 -3.93 -3.94
C PRO A 357 -18.17 -4.91 -4.31
N ALA A 358 -19.37 -4.38 -4.54
CA ALA A 358 -20.50 -5.16 -5.04
C ALA A 358 -20.49 -5.28 -6.57
N ASP A 359 -19.91 -4.28 -7.26
CA ASP A 359 -19.85 -4.16 -8.71
C ASP A 359 -18.65 -3.29 -9.14
N ASN A 360 -18.60 -2.95 -10.43
CA ASN A 360 -17.53 -2.15 -11.03
C ASN A 360 -17.80 -0.64 -11.09
N THR A 361 -18.82 -0.13 -10.38
CA THR A 361 -19.21 1.31 -10.46
C THR A 361 -18.19 2.25 -9.80
N ASN A 362 -17.49 1.76 -8.78
CA ASN A 362 -16.56 2.55 -7.96
C ASN A 362 -15.11 2.12 -8.20
N LEU A 363 -14.69 2.06 -9.46
CA LEU A 363 -13.32 1.72 -9.83
C LEU A 363 -12.56 2.94 -10.38
N GLY A 364 -11.39 3.21 -9.79
CA GLY A 364 -10.36 4.03 -10.38
C GLY A 364 -9.46 3.18 -11.27
N SER A 365 -8.79 3.82 -12.23
CA SER A 365 -7.82 3.13 -13.08
C SER A 365 -6.70 4.05 -13.55
N VAL A 366 -5.54 3.45 -13.78
CA VAL A 366 -4.41 4.10 -14.45
C VAL A 366 -3.64 3.06 -15.24
N ASN A 367 -3.09 3.46 -16.38
CA ASN A 367 -2.29 2.59 -17.23
C ASN A 367 -0.81 2.97 -17.10
N LEU A 368 0.03 1.96 -17.02
CA LEU A 368 1.49 2.07 -17.12
C LEU A 368 1.92 1.56 -18.50
N VAL A 369 2.76 2.32 -19.20
CA VAL A 369 3.40 1.86 -20.44
C VAL A 369 4.80 1.35 -20.13
N THR A 370 5.05 0.08 -20.41
CA THR A 370 6.32 -0.61 -20.15
C THR A 370 7.23 -0.58 -21.37
N SER A 371 8.50 -0.96 -21.17
CA SER A 371 9.50 -1.00 -22.26
C SER A 371 9.40 -2.25 -23.17
N GLY A 372 8.51 -3.18 -22.85
CA GLY A 372 8.23 -4.41 -23.59
C GLY A 372 6.90 -4.99 -23.10
N ASN A 373 6.32 -5.92 -23.87
CA ASN A 373 5.02 -6.49 -23.52
C ASN A 373 5.14 -7.29 -22.21
N PRO A 374 4.27 -7.09 -21.22
CA PRO A 374 4.25 -7.90 -20.00
C PRO A 374 4.02 -9.37 -20.31
N ILE A 375 4.74 -10.22 -19.59
CA ILE A 375 4.67 -11.69 -19.67
C ILE A 375 4.17 -12.25 -18.36
N SER A 376 4.66 -11.68 -17.26
CA SER A 376 4.18 -11.93 -15.91
C SER A 376 4.11 -10.61 -15.14
N VAL A 377 3.06 -10.49 -14.32
CA VAL A 377 2.84 -9.39 -13.37
C VAL A 377 2.61 -10.01 -12.02
N ASP A 378 3.33 -9.51 -11.03
CA ASP A 378 3.16 -9.87 -9.63
C ASP A 378 3.24 -8.63 -8.75
N THR A 379 2.73 -8.75 -7.53
CA THR A 379 2.66 -7.64 -6.59
C THR A 379 3.21 -8.02 -5.22
N ALA A 380 3.92 -7.08 -4.61
CA ALA A 380 4.38 -7.18 -3.23
C ALA A 380 4.00 -5.90 -2.48
N TYR A 381 3.09 -6.03 -1.53
CA TYR A 381 2.57 -4.91 -0.74
C TYR A 381 3.33 -4.76 0.56
N ASP A 382 3.73 -3.52 0.90
CA ASP A 382 4.54 -3.20 2.08
C ASP A 382 3.74 -3.14 3.38
N GLY A 383 2.41 -3.29 3.34
CA GLY A 383 1.54 -3.11 4.50
C GLY A 383 1.20 -1.64 4.81
N ALA A 384 1.71 -0.71 4.00
CA ALA A 384 1.53 0.73 4.14
C ALA A 384 1.01 1.35 2.84
N ASN A 385 1.80 2.18 2.16
CA ASN A 385 1.32 2.96 1.01
C ASN A 385 1.87 2.47 -0.33
N ILE A 386 2.67 1.41 -0.33
CA ILE A 386 3.47 1.04 -1.50
C ILE A 386 3.16 -0.38 -1.94
N ILE A 387 2.73 -0.50 -3.18
CA ILE A 387 2.64 -1.77 -3.89
C ILE A 387 3.75 -1.81 -4.91
N HIS A 388 4.69 -2.74 -4.74
CA HIS A 388 5.68 -3.06 -5.77
C HIS A 388 4.97 -3.88 -6.85
N VAL A 389 4.97 -3.38 -8.08
CA VAL A 389 4.38 -4.05 -9.25
C VAL A 389 5.51 -4.53 -10.13
N LEU A 390 5.84 -5.81 -9.99
CA LEU A 390 6.92 -6.44 -10.72
C LEU A 390 6.44 -6.92 -12.07
N ILE A 391 7.16 -6.52 -13.11
CA ILE A 391 6.83 -6.82 -14.49
C ILE A 391 8.03 -7.48 -15.15
N ASN A 392 7.84 -8.72 -15.58
CA ASN A 392 8.74 -9.37 -16.52
C ASN A 392 8.21 -9.18 -17.94
N SER A 393 9.06 -8.72 -18.84
CA SER A 393 8.67 -8.26 -20.18
C SER A 393 9.37 -9.02 -21.31
N THR A 394 8.80 -8.98 -22.51
CA THR A 394 9.33 -9.62 -23.73
C THR A 394 10.73 -9.18 -24.16
N ASN A 395 11.23 -8.07 -23.60
CA ASN A 395 12.59 -7.59 -23.83
C ASN A 395 13.62 -8.16 -22.83
N GLY A 396 13.23 -9.14 -22.00
CA GLY A 396 14.11 -9.82 -21.04
C GLY A 396 14.40 -9.01 -19.78
N ARG A 397 13.65 -7.93 -19.52
CA ARG A 397 13.82 -7.09 -18.32
C ARG A 397 12.77 -7.44 -17.28
N VAL A 398 13.22 -7.51 -16.02
CA VAL A 398 12.33 -7.48 -14.86
C VAL A 398 12.48 -6.13 -14.20
N ILE A 399 11.37 -5.40 -14.18
CA ILE A 399 11.30 -4.02 -13.69
C ILE A 399 10.28 -3.98 -12.56
N ASP A 400 10.67 -3.36 -11.46
CA ASP A 400 9.76 -3.03 -10.38
C ASP A 400 9.21 -1.61 -10.62
N TYR A 401 7.89 -1.51 -10.74
CA TYR A 401 7.18 -0.24 -10.77
C TYR A 401 6.46 -0.05 -9.46
N VAL A 402 6.98 0.87 -8.65
CA VAL A 402 6.36 1.23 -7.38
C VAL A 402 5.07 2.00 -7.64
N PHE A 403 3.96 1.44 -7.19
CA PHE A 403 2.65 2.07 -7.18
C PHE A 403 2.37 2.65 -5.80
N ASP A 404 2.19 3.97 -5.73
CA ASP A 404 1.85 4.69 -4.50
C ASP A 404 0.33 4.81 -4.39
N ILE A 405 -0.26 4.13 -3.41
CA ILE A 405 -1.71 4.07 -3.25
C ILE A 405 -2.32 5.39 -2.77
N SER A 406 -1.53 6.28 -2.16
CA SER A 406 -2.00 7.58 -1.69
C SER A 406 -2.23 8.56 -2.84
N THR A 407 -1.45 8.43 -3.90
CA THR A 407 -1.54 9.26 -5.11
C THR A 407 -2.16 8.52 -6.30
N HIS A 408 -2.27 7.20 -6.22
CA HIS A 408 -2.65 6.30 -7.32
C HIS A 408 -1.76 6.48 -8.56
N THR A 409 -0.45 6.63 -8.35
CA THR A 409 0.52 6.84 -9.43
C THR A 409 1.69 5.85 -9.39
N PHE A 410 2.23 5.56 -10.57
CA PHE A 410 3.47 4.80 -10.71
C PHE A 410 4.68 5.73 -10.63
N LYS A 411 5.69 5.33 -9.85
CA LYS A 411 7.03 5.92 -9.89
C LYS A 411 7.79 5.41 -11.14
N PRO A 412 8.90 6.09 -11.53
CA PRO A 412 9.79 5.57 -12.56
C PRO A 412 10.25 4.14 -12.25
N GLY A 413 10.18 3.26 -13.26
CA GLY A 413 10.50 1.84 -13.09
C GLY A 413 11.97 1.59 -12.75
N ILE A 414 12.19 0.73 -11.76
CA ILE A 414 13.51 0.32 -11.26
C ILE A 414 13.89 -0.99 -11.94
N ASN A 415 14.99 -0.98 -12.70
CA ASN A 415 15.48 -2.21 -13.32
C ASN A 415 16.08 -3.12 -12.25
N VAL A 416 15.39 -4.22 -11.93
CA VAL A 416 15.86 -5.17 -10.91
C VAL A 416 16.97 -6.04 -11.50
N PHE A 417 16.72 -6.62 -12.67
CA PHE A 417 17.72 -7.39 -13.41
C PHE A 417 17.39 -7.46 -14.90
N THR A 418 18.41 -7.79 -15.69
CA THR A 418 18.32 -7.95 -17.15
C THR A 418 18.79 -9.36 -17.52
N ASN A 419 17.90 -10.15 -18.09
CA ASN A 419 18.23 -11.47 -18.63
C ASN A 419 18.94 -11.28 -19.98
N SER A 420 20.19 -11.76 -20.09
CA SER A 420 21.10 -11.49 -21.21
C SER A 420 20.86 -12.29 -22.49
N ALA A 421 19.65 -12.83 -22.72
CA ALA A 421 19.33 -13.61 -23.91
C ALA A 421 18.01 -13.17 -24.56
N SER A 422 18.10 -12.76 -25.83
CA SER A 422 16.98 -12.64 -26.76
C SER A 422 16.59 -14.03 -27.26
N THR A 423 15.79 -14.76 -26.50
CA THR A 423 15.06 -15.95 -26.99
C THR A 423 13.58 -15.69 -26.77
N PRO A 424 12.68 -16.17 -27.64
CA PRO A 424 11.31 -15.67 -27.74
C PRO A 424 10.64 -15.81 -26.37
N VAL A 425 10.42 -14.68 -25.71
CA VAL A 425 9.88 -14.67 -24.37
C VAL A 425 8.37 -14.70 -24.56
N GLU A 426 7.82 -15.92 -24.63
CA GLU A 426 6.40 -16.12 -24.84
C GLU A 426 5.66 -16.06 -23.48
N ILE A 427 4.42 -15.57 -23.55
CA ILE A 427 3.51 -15.31 -22.42
C ILE A 427 3.37 -16.59 -21.57
N GLY A 428 3.35 -16.45 -20.23
CA GLY A 428 3.09 -17.57 -19.29
C GLY A 428 4.30 -18.36 -18.79
N THR A 429 5.47 -18.33 -19.43
CA THR A 429 6.58 -19.27 -19.08
C THR A 429 7.56 -18.82 -18.00
N SER A 430 7.55 -17.54 -17.66
CA SER A 430 8.59 -16.93 -16.84
C SER A 430 8.00 -16.46 -15.52
N GLY A 431 7.83 -17.40 -14.59
CA GLY A 431 7.32 -17.06 -13.27
C GLY A 431 8.29 -16.12 -12.56
N LEU A 432 7.72 -15.01 -12.12
CA LEU A 432 8.27 -14.14 -11.10
C LEU A 432 7.29 -14.21 -9.95
N SER A 433 7.79 -14.32 -8.73
CA SER A 433 6.97 -14.25 -7.54
C SER A 433 7.72 -13.49 -6.47
N SER A 434 7.01 -12.63 -5.77
CA SER A 434 7.58 -11.57 -4.94
C SER A 434 6.74 -11.37 -3.71
N MET A 435 7.36 -11.11 -2.56
CA MET A 435 6.61 -10.89 -1.33
C MET A 435 7.41 -10.04 -0.36
N ILE A 436 6.75 -9.15 0.36
CA ILE A 436 7.38 -8.42 1.46
C ILE A 436 7.40 -9.34 2.68
N GLY A 437 8.58 -9.51 3.27
CA GLY A 437 8.78 -10.27 4.50
C GLY A 437 8.45 -9.46 5.74
N LEU A 438 8.32 -10.16 6.87
CA LEU A 438 8.14 -9.50 8.19
C LEU A 438 9.33 -8.61 8.58
N ASP A 439 10.47 -8.78 7.90
CA ASP A 439 11.66 -7.94 8.05
C ASP A 439 11.64 -6.67 7.18
N GLY A 440 10.52 -6.41 6.49
CA GLY A 440 10.32 -5.26 5.60
C GLY A 440 11.08 -5.34 4.27
N LYS A 441 11.77 -6.46 3.99
CA LYS A 441 12.48 -6.66 2.73
C LYS A 441 11.56 -7.24 1.68
N ILE A 442 11.84 -6.89 0.44
CA ILE A 442 11.17 -7.48 -0.72
C ILE A 442 11.95 -8.69 -1.17
N HIS A 443 11.32 -9.85 -1.14
CA HIS A 443 11.91 -11.10 -1.62
C HIS A 443 11.42 -11.38 -3.04
N PHE A 444 12.35 -11.56 -3.97
CA PHE A 444 12.06 -11.97 -5.34
C PHE A 444 12.49 -13.41 -5.56
N ALA A 445 11.65 -14.20 -6.19
CA ALA A 445 11.97 -15.49 -6.77
C ALA A 445 11.63 -15.42 -8.26
N TYR A 446 12.61 -15.68 -9.13
CA TYR A 446 12.44 -15.50 -10.56
C TYR A 446 13.25 -16.49 -11.37
N ARG A 447 12.77 -16.75 -12.59
CA ARG A 447 13.47 -17.58 -13.56
C ARG A 447 14.55 -16.78 -14.31
N SER A 448 15.77 -17.30 -14.34
CA SER A 448 16.88 -16.73 -15.13
C SER A 448 16.80 -17.11 -16.61
N SER A 449 17.55 -16.42 -17.46
CA SER A 449 17.75 -16.80 -18.88
C SER A 449 18.39 -18.18 -19.08
N THR A 450 19.04 -18.71 -18.05
CA THR A 450 19.68 -20.02 -18.04
C THR A 450 18.79 -21.11 -17.43
N ASN A 451 17.49 -20.83 -17.27
CA ASN A 451 16.46 -21.74 -16.76
C ASN A 451 16.65 -22.18 -15.30
N TYR A 452 17.24 -21.32 -14.45
CA TYR A 452 17.34 -21.55 -13.01
C TYR A 452 16.36 -20.65 -12.24
N ILE A 453 15.93 -21.08 -11.05
CA ILE A 453 15.25 -20.18 -10.11
C ILE A 453 16.27 -19.51 -9.22
N ILE A 454 16.24 -18.18 -9.20
CA ILE A 454 17.08 -17.33 -8.35
C ILE A 454 16.18 -16.65 -7.33
N HIS A 455 16.65 -16.59 -6.09
CA HIS A 455 16.11 -15.73 -5.05
C HIS A 455 17.05 -14.59 -4.75
N GLN A 456 16.50 -13.40 -4.53
CA GLN A 456 17.23 -12.28 -3.96
C GLN A 456 16.29 -11.38 -3.16
N SER A 457 16.78 -10.82 -2.05
CA SER A 457 16.05 -9.83 -1.27
C SER A 457 16.59 -8.42 -1.45
N PHE A 458 15.71 -7.44 -1.34
CA PHE A 458 15.99 -6.03 -1.56
C PHE A 458 15.40 -5.18 -0.43
N THR A 459 16.08 -4.09 -0.12
CA THR A 459 15.52 -2.97 0.65
C THR A 459 15.11 -1.88 -0.32
N TYR A 460 13.96 -1.26 -0.06
CA TYR A 460 13.46 -0.16 -0.87
C TYR A 460 13.59 1.16 -0.11
N ASP A 461 14.22 2.15 -0.75
CA ASP A 461 14.23 3.54 -0.27
C ASP A 461 13.23 4.35 -1.09
N SER A 462 12.16 4.78 -0.43
CA SER A 462 11.06 5.51 -1.03
C SER A 462 11.41 6.95 -1.44
N ALA A 463 12.40 7.56 -0.79
CA ALA A 463 12.85 8.92 -1.06
C ALA A 463 13.70 9.00 -2.33
N SER A 464 14.60 8.03 -2.50
CA SER A 464 15.44 7.94 -3.70
C SER A 464 14.84 7.09 -4.82
N ASN A 465 13.75 6.37 -4.55
CA ASN A 465 13.14 5.38 -5.45
C ASN A 465 14.17 4.33 -5.92
N THR A 466 14.87 3.71 -4.96
CA THR A 466 15.95 2.77 -5.25
C THR A 466 15.72 1.44 -4.55
N LEU A 467 15.95 0.34 -5.26
CA LEU A 467 16.08 -0.99 -4.68
C LEU A 467 17.56 -1.33 -4.47
N THR A 468 17.94 -1.61 -3.23
CA THR A 468 19.30 -2.04 -2.88
C THR A 468 19.29 -3.52 -2.50
N PRO A 469 20.11 -4.36 -3.15
CA PRO A 469 20.26 -5.76 -2.75
C PRO A 469 20.60 -5.89 -1.26
N ALA A 470 19.74 -6.56 -0.51
CA ALA A 470 19.95 -6.86 0.90
C ALA A 470 20.67 -8.21 1.10
N THR A 471 20.55 -9.11 0.12
CA THR A 471 21.29 -10.37 0.06
C THR A 471 21.97 -10.53 -1.30
N SER A 472 23.00 -11.37 -1.34
CA SER A 472 23.47 -11.91 -2.62
C SER A 472 22.40 -12.76 -3.27
N ALA A 473 22.38 -12.80 -4.61
CA ALA A 473 21.52 -13.71 -5.35
C ALA A 473 21.84 -15.16 -4.98
N PHE A 474 20.81 -15.93 -4.67
CA PHE A 474 20.91 -17.33 -4.27
C PHE A 474 20.24 -18.22 -5.31
N LEU A 475 20.93 -19.28 -5.72
CA LEU A 475 20.41 -20.25 -6.67
C LEU A 475 19.50 -21.25 -5.94
N VAL A 476 18.18 -21.03 -6.02
CA VAL A 476 17.16 -21.83 -5.32
C VAL A 476 17.10 -23.23 -5.93
N ASP A 477 17.09 -23.33 -7.25
CA ASP A 477 17.18 -24.60 -7.96
C ASP A 477 18.62 -24.86 -8.41
N THR A 478 19.15 -26.06 -8.18
CA THR A 478 20.55 -26.38 -8.57
C THR A 478 20.67 -27.15 -9.87
N ASN A 479 19.54 -27.53 -10.49
CA ASN A 479 19.53 -28.48 -11.60
C ASN A 479 19.25 -27.84 -12.97
N GLY A 480 18.78 -26.59 -12.98
CA GLY A 480 18.29 -25.92 -14.19
C GLY A 480 16.95 -26.49 -14.63
N PHE A 481 16.45 -26.05 -15.80
CA PHE A 481 15.15 -26.47 -16.35
C PHE A 481 14.03 -26.33 -15.31
N ALA A 482 13.97 -25.17 -14.66
CA ALA A 482 12.97 -24.85 -13.66
C ALA A 482 12.08 -23.70 -14.14
N SER A 483 10.82 -23.74 -13.75
CA SER A 483 9.80 -22.76 -14.15
C SER A 483 8.80 -22.52 -13.02
N HIS A 484 8.01 -21.45 -13.17
CA HIS A 484 6.91 -21.10 -12.26
C HIS A 484 7.28 -21.04 -10.76
N PRO A 485 8.28 -20.22 -10.35
CA PRO A 485 8.50 -19.99 -8.94
C PRO A 485 7.29 -19.34 -8.29
N SER A 486 6.94 -19.82 -7.10
CA SER A 486 5.95 -19.21 -6.22
C SER A 486 6.55 -19.09 -4.82
N ILE A 487 6.40 -17.93 -4.20
CA ILE A 487 6.97 -17.61 -2.89
C ILE A 487 5.87 -17.42 -1.85
N ALA A 488 6.10 -17.97 -0.66
CA ALA A 488 5.29 -17.70 0.51
C ALA A 488 6.18 -17.45 1.74
N ILE A 489 5.85 -16.40 2.49
CA ILE A 489 6.49 -16.07 3.75
C ILE A 489 5.51 -16.39 4.87
N SER A 490 6.00 -17.13 5.86
CA SER A 490 5.28 -17.53 7.06
C SER A 490 4.97 -16.33 7.93
N PRO A 491 3.69 -16.02 8.19
CA PRO A 491 3.32 -14.97 9.15
C PRO A 491 3.73 -15.30 10.59
N MET A 492 3.95 -16.58 10.90
CA MET A 492 4.33 -17.04 12.24
C MET A 492 5.75 -16.63 12.63
N ASP A 493 6.71 -16.78 11.72
CA ASP A 493 8.14 -16.71 12.05
C ASP A 493 8.99 -15.99 10.99
N GLY A 494 8.40 -15.56 9.87
CA GLY A 494 9.14 -14.94 8.76
C GLY A 494 9.97 -15.92 7.94
N SER A 495 9.85 -17.24 8.16
CA SER A 495 10.48 -18.23 7.27
C SER A 495 9.87 -18.16 5.88
N LEU A 496 10.68 -18.45 4.86
CA LEU A 496 10.32 -18.28 3.46
C LEU A 496 10.36 -19.64 2.75
N THR A 497 9.33 -19.92 1.96
CA THR A 497 9.25 -21.10 1.10
C THR A 497 9.20 -20.65 -0.36
N VAL A 498 10.09 -21.19 -1.18
CA VAL A 498 9.99 -21.10 -2.66
C VAL A 498 9.62 -22.48 -3.18
N SER A 499 8.54 -22.56 -3.96
CA SER A 499 8.16 -23.74 -4.73
C SER A 499 8.32 -23.48 -6.22
N TRP A 500 8.65 -24.51 -6.99
CA TRP A 500 8.78 -24.41 -8.45
C TRP A 500 8.51 -25.76 -9.11
N MET A 501 8.19 -25.72 -10.40
CA MET A 501 8.17 -26.89 -11.26
C MET A 501 9.59 -27.19 -11.75
N SER A 502 10.04 -28.44 -11.57
CA SER A 502 11.35 -28.92 -12.00
C SER A 502 11.19 -29.89 -13.16
N GLU A 503 11.67 -29.47 -14.33
CA GLU A 503 11.65 -30.22 -15.59
C GLU A 503 12.98 -30.94 -15.84
N ALA A 504 13.95 -30.78 -14.94
CA ALA A 504 15.25 -31.46 -14.98
C ALA A 504 15.16 -32.97 -14.73
N VAL A 505 13.99 -33.47 -14.35
CA VAL A 505 13.70 -34.88 -14.11
C VAL A 505 12.45 -35.29 -14.89
N ASP A 506 12.41 -36.55 -15.33
CA ASP A 506 11.28 -37.15 -16.05
C ASP A 506 10.80 -38.40 -15.27
N PRO A 507 9.53 -38.46 -14.81
CA PRO A 507 8.50 -37.42 -14.95
C PRO A 507 8.84 -36.13 -14.17
N HIS A 508 8.32 -35.00 -14.63
CA HIS A 508 8.49 -33.69 -14.00
C HIS A 508 7.87 -33.66 -12.60
N VAL A 509 8.40 -32.79 -11.72
CA VAL A 509 8.04 -32.77 -10.29
C VAL A 509 7.93 -31.34 -9.74
N ILE A 510 7.18 -31.18 -8.66
CA ILE A 510 7.21 -29.97 -7.83
C ILE A 510 8.31 -30.10 -6.78
N ARG A 511 9.15 -29.07 -6.69
CA ARG A 511 10.18 -28.95 -5.66
C ARG A 511 9.96 -27.72 -4.81
N VAL A 512 10.45 -27.80 -3.59
CA VAL A 512 10.43 -26.69 -2.63
C VAL A 512 11.79 -26.51 -2.00
N ARG A 513 12.07 -25.28 -1.56
CA ARG A 513 13.23 -24.96 -0.73
C ARG A 513 12.81 -23.92 0.30
N ASN A 514 13.19 -24.19 1.54
CA ASN A 514 12.89 -23.31 2.66
C ASN A 514 14.13 -22.51 3.06
N MET A 515 13.91 -21.25 3.38
CA MET A 515 14.85 -20.37 4.06
C MET A 515 14.32 -20.10 5.46
N SER A 516 15.16 -20.30 6.47
CA SER A 516 14.84 -19.90 7.85
C SER A 516 14.70 -18.38 7.97
N ALA A 517 14.06 -17.92 9.04
CA ALA A 517 13.94 -16.49 9.37
C ALA A 517 15.31 -15.79 9.49
N SER A 518 16.36 -16.51 9.89
CA SER A 518 17.73 -16.01 9.94
C SER A 518 18.44 -15.98 8.58
N GLY A 519 17.75 -16.28 7.48
CA GLY A 519 18.30 -16.22 6.12
C GLY A 519 19.11 -17.45 5.68
N VAL A 520 19.02 -18.58 6.41
CA VAL A 520 19.75 -19.80 6.07
C VAL A 520 18.88 -20.71 5.20
N TRP A 521 19.37 -21.05 4.01
CA TRP A 521 18.72 -21.96 3.06
C TRP A 521 18.91 -23.44 3.42
N GLY A 522 17.82 -24.19 3.39
CA GLY A 522 17.83 -25.66 3.49
C GLY A 522 18.10 -26.36 2.15
N GLY A 523 17.99 -27.69 2.16
CA GLY A 523 18.01 -28.51 0.94
C GLY A 523 16.74 -28.34 0.11
N ALA A 524 16.85 -28.54 -1.21
CA ALA A 524 15.70 -28.59 -2.10
C ALA A 524 15.07 -30.00 -2.06
N THR A 525 13.77 -30.07 -1.81
CA THR A 525 13.02 -31.33 -1.63
C THR A 525 11.92 -31.47 -2.67
N THR A 526 11.76 -32.66 -3.24
CA THR A 526 10.61 -32.99 -4.10
C THR A 526 9.38 -33.22 -3.21
N VAL A 527 8.27 -32.59 -3.54
CA VAL A 527 7.03 -32.66 -2.73
C VAL A 527 5.86 -33.29 -3.46
N SER A 528 5.88 -33.32 -4.79
CA SER A 528 4.90 -34.06 -5.59
C SER A 528 5.19 -35.55 -5.55
N THR A 529 4.17 -36.36 -5.36
CA THR A 529 4.24 -37.83 -5.47
C THR A 529 3.73 -38.34 -6.82
N ALA A 530 2.91 -37.53 -7.51
CA ALA A 530 2.49 -37.78 -8.89
C ALA A 530 3.37 -37.05 -9.91
N PRO A 531 3.48 -37.59 -11.14
CA PRO A 531 3.98 -36.84 -12.30
C PRO A 531 3.27 -35.50 -12.43
N VAL A 532 4.03 -34.45 -12.73
CA VAL A 532 3.51 -33.10 -12.96
C VAL A 532 3.42 -32.90 -14.46
N TRP A 533 2.27 -32.40 -14.94
CA TRP A 533 2.19 -32.00 -16.33
C TRP A 533 3.07 -30.79 -16.57
N SER A 534 3.82 -30.81 -17.66
CA SER A 534 4.39 -29.60 -18.22
C SER A 534 4.12 -29.62 -19.72
N SER A 535 3.67 -28.50 -20.27
CA SER A 535 3.53 -28.35 -21.71
C SER A 535 4.85 -27.85 -22.25
N THR A 536 5.36 -28.42 -23.34
CA THR A 536 6.41 -27.76 -24.12
C THR A 536 5.90 -27.38 -25.50
N ASN A 537 4.60 -27.14 -25.67
CA ASN A 537 4.09 -26.64 -26.95
C ASN A 537 4.80 -25.33 -27.27
N PHE A 538 5.50 -25.30 -28.41
CA PHE A 538 6.41 -24.21 -28.81
C PHE A 538 7.60 -23.95 -27.86
N GLY A 539 7.87 -24.86 -26.90
CA GLY A 539 8.86 -24.69 -25.84
C GLY A 539 8.31 -24.04 -24.57
N LEU A 540 6.97 -24.04 -24.37
CA LEU A 540 6.29 -23.25 -23.34
C LEU A 540 5.45 -24.05 -22.34
N ASN A 541 5.75 -23.88 -21.04
CA ASN A 541 4.85 -24.24 -19.94
C ASN A 541 3.91 -23.07 -19.65
N ILE A 542 2.74 -23.05 -20.29
CA ILE A 542 1.64 -22.15 -19.96
C ILE A 542 0.77 -22.85 -18.89
N ASP A 543 0.24 -22.10 -17.90
CA ASP A 543 -0.88 -22.52 -17.03
C ASP A 543 -0.62 -23.61 -15.97
N GLN A 544 0.57 -23.74 -15.37
CA GLN A 544 0.89 -24.92 -14.54
C GLN A 544 1.85 -24.68 -13.35
N GLY A 545 1.72 -23.55 -12.66
CA GLY A 545 2.59 -23.24 -11.52
C GLY A 545 2.12 -23.87 -10.21
N PRO A 546 3.02 -24.19 -9.26
CA PRO A 546 2.58 -24.46 -7.89
C PRO A 546 2.05 -23.17 -7.24
N SER A 547 0.87 -23.25 -6.63
CA SER A 547 0.37 -22.21 -5.73
C SER A 547 0.79 -22.55 -4.30
N VAL A 548 1.51 -21.66 -3.60
CA VAL A 548 1.91 -21.84 -2.21
C VAL A 548 1.41 -20.71 -1.32
N LEU A 549 0.93 -21.06 -0.13
CA LEU A 549 0.65 -20.11 0.95
C LEU A 549 1.04 -20.71 2.30
N VAL A 550 1.21 -19.85 3.30
CA VAL A 550 1.47 -20.27 4.69
C VAL A 550 0.44 -19.64 5.60
N THR A 551 -0.22 -20.44 6.42
CA THR A 551 -1.21 -19.98 7.41
C THR A 551 -0.52 -19.39 8.64
N SER A 552 -1.28 -18.68 9.47
CA SER A 552 -0.79 -18.01 10.67
C SER A 552 -0.19 -18.96 11.72
N ASP A 553 -0.57 -20.24 11.68
CA ASP A 553 0.01 -21.33 12.47
C ASP A 553 1.29 -21.94 11.85
N GLY A 554 1.85 -21.31 10.81
CA GLY A 554 3.12 -21.70 10.17
C GLY A 554 3.01 -22.92 9.24
N ILE A 555 1.81 -23.44 9.04
CA ILE A 555 1.54 -24.60 8.20
C ILE A 555 1.62 -24.19 6.73
N LYS A 556 2.36 -25.00 5.96
CA LYS A 556 2.60 -24.74 4.54
C LYS A 556 1.58 -25.51 3.72
N HIS A 557 0.97 -24.81 2.78
CA HIS A 557 -0.05 -25.32 1.88
C HIS A 557 0.40 -25.08 0.45
N LEU A 558 0.34 -26.12 -0.37
CA LEU A 558 0.69 -26.05 -1.78
C LEU A 558 -0.35 -26.79 -2.61
N ALA A 559 -0.68 -26.27 -3.78
CA ALA A 559 -1.47 -26.97 -4.79
C ALA A 559 -0.71 -27.02 -6.11
N TYR A 560 -0.93 -28.10 -6.86
CA TYR A 560 -0.42 -28.27 -8.22
C TYR A 560 -1.33 -29.23 -9.01
N MET A 561 -1.20 -29.25 -10.33
CA MET A 561 -1.92 -30.21 -11.19
C MET A 561 -1.02 -31.39 -11.55
N GLN A 562 -1.52 -32.62 -11.44
CA GLN A 562 -0.77 -33.77 -11.96
C GLN A 562 -0.79 -33.84 -13.49
N ASP A 563 0.00 -34.75 -14.04
CA ASP A 563 0.02 -35.10 -15.46
C ASP A 563 -1.34 -35.61 -15.96
N TRP A 564 -1.50 -35.67 -17.29
CA TRP A 564 -2.72 -36.10 -17.99
C TRP A 564 -3.27 -37.40 -17.41
N GLU A 565 -4.56 -37.40 -17.13
CA GLU A 565 -5.25 -38.58 -16.62
C GLU A 565 -6.09 -39.26 -17.72
N ASN A 566 -6.07 -40.59 -17.75
CA ASN A 566 -6.80 -41.39 -18.74
C ASN A 566 -8.22 -41.73 -18.25
N PHE A 567 -9.22 -41.13 -18.88
CA PHE A 567 -10.63 -41.35 -18.61
C PHE A 567 -11.27 -42.35 -19.57
N GLY A 568 -10.80 -43.60 -19.54
CA GLY A 568 -11.39 -44.69 -20.34
C GLY A 568 -11.08 -44.59 -21.84
N GLY A 569 -9.90 -44.09 -22.20
CA GLY A 569 -9.39 -44.00 -23.58
C GLY A 569 -9.18 -42.58 -24.09
N THR A 570 -9.63 -41.57 -23.33
CA THR A 570 -9.38 -40.14 -23.60
C THR A 570 -8.50 -39.60 -22.49
N TYR A 571 -7.35 -39.02 -22.85
CA TYR A 571 -6.52 -38.27 -21.91
C TYR A 571 -7.08 -36.85 -21.79
N ASP A 572 -7.22 -36.35 -20.57
CA ASP A 572 -7.55 -34.94 -20.27
C ASP A 572 -6.67 -34.43 -19.11
N TYR A 573 -6.82 -33.14 -18.76
CA TYR A 573 -6.09 -32.54 -17.63
C TYR A 573 -6.20 -33.38 -16.36
N GLY A 574 -5.07 -33.46 -15.66
CA GLY A 574 -4.94 -34.19 -14.41
C GLY A 574 -5.75 -33.57 -13.26
N ARG A 575 -5.95 -34.35 -12.20
CA ARG A 575 -6.53 -33.83 -10.96
C ARG A 575 -5.60 -32.86 -10.23
N ILE A 576 -6.18 -32.08 -9.33
CA ILE A 576 -5.45 -31.25 -8.38
C ILE A 576 -4.83 -32.13 -7.31
N HIS A 577 -3.61 -31.80 -6.93
CA HIS A 577 -2.95 -32.27 -5.74
C HIS A 577 -2.87 -31.16 -4.70
N TYR A 578 -3.13 -31.50 -3.45
CA TYR A 578 -2.93 -30.64 -2.31
C TYR A 578 -1.81 -31.22 -1.44
N VAL A 579 -0.77 -30.43 -1.26
CA VAL A 579 0.40 -30.78 -0.47
C VAL A 579 0.42 -29.93 0.80
N ARG A 580 0.62 -30.58 1.94
CA ARG A 580 0.65 -29.93 3.26
C ARG A 580 1.92 -30.27 4.01
N ASN A 581 2.44 -29.32 4.78
CA ASN A 581 3.52 -29.56 5.73
C ASN A 581 3.29 -28.75 7.01
N ASP A 582 3.07 -29.46 8.13
CA ASP A 582 2.85 -28.92 9.48
C ASP A 582 4.07 -29.07 10.40
N GLY A 583 5.25 -29.33 9.82
CA GLY A 583 6.48 -29.62 10.54
C GLY A 583 6.82 -31.10 10.62
N SER A 584 5.87 -32.02 10.34
CA SER A 584 6.13 -33.47 10.31
C SER A 584 6.70 -33.97 8.98
N GLY A 585 6.71 -33.13 7.95
CA GLY A 585 7.12 -33.48 6.59
C GLY A 585 6.08 -33.07 5.56
N TRP A 586 6.40 -33.22 4.27
CA TRP A 586 5.46 -32.95 3.18
C TRP A 586 4.58 -34.17 2.94
N VAL A 587 3.26 -33.94 2.93
CA VAL A 587 2.24 -34.94 2.62
C VAL A 587 1.46 -34.47 1.40
N ASP A 588 1.53 -35.24 0.32
CA ASP A 588 0.81 -34.99 -0.92
C ASP A 588 -0.48 -35.82 -0.98
N GLN A 589 -1.58 -35.17 -1.34
CA GLN A 589 -2.90 -35.75 -1.43
C GLN A 589 -3.55 -35.37 -2.76
N ALA A 590 -3.83 -36.37 -3.60
CA ALA A 590 -4.67 -36.22 -4.77
C ALA A 590 -6.12 -35.88 -4.37
N LEU A 591 -6.70 -34.83 -4.99
CA LEU A 591 -8.07 -34.42 -4.78
C LEU A 591 -8.99 -35.03 -5.85
N PRO A 592 -10.29 -35.26 -5.56
CA PRO A 592 -11.27 -35.68 -6.57
C PRO A 592 -11.76 -34.50 -7.42
N VAL A 593 -10.87 -33.54 -7.71
CA VAL A 593 -11.16 -32.29 -8.39
C VAL A 593 -10.15 -32.11 -9.51
N PHE A 594 -10.64 -31.69 -10.67
CA PHE A 594 -9.87 -31.47 -11.88
C PHE A 594 -9.99 -30.01 -12.29
N THR A 595 -8.86 -29.40 -12.63
CA THR A 595 -8.69 -28.06 -13.20
C THR A 595 -7.29 -27.98 -13.79
N HIS A 596 -7.08 -27.09 -14.77
CA HIS A 596 -5.74 -26.56 -15.03
C HIS A 596 -5.43 -25.40 -14.06
N ASP A 597 -4.16 -25.28 -13.64
CA ASP A 597 -3.58 -24.21 -12.82
C ASP A 597 -4.29 -23.82 -11.48
N PRO A 598 -4.38 -24.72 -10.49
CA PRO A 598 -5.11 -24.43 -9.25
C PRO A 598 -4.41 -23.37 -8.36
N ALA A 599 -5.18 -22.40 -7.87
CA ALA A 599 -4.72 -21.47 -6.82
C ALA A 599 -5.30 -21.81 -5.44
N LEU A 600 -4.51 -21.57 -4.40
CA LEU A 600 -4.97 -21.67 -3.01
C LEU A 600 -5.31 -20.29 -2.47
N ALA A 601 -6.49 -20.15 -1.87
CA ALA A 601 -6.89 -18.97 -1.13
C ALA A 601 -7.10 -19.30 0.35
N THR A 602 -6.97 -18.30 1.20
CA THR A 602 -7.28 -18.42 2.63
C THR A 602 -7.93 -17.14 3.14
N ASN A 603 -8.82 -17.31 4.12
CA ASN A 603 -9.37 -16.23 4.92
C ASN A 603 -8.60 -16.04 6.25
N GLY A 604 -7.44 -16.70 6.41
CA GLY A 604 -6.66 -16.73 7.63
C GLY A 604 -6.89 -17.96 8.51
N VAL A 605 -7.96 -18.73 8.27
CA VAL A 605 -8.28 -19.96 9.01
C VAL A 605 -8.54 -21.12 8.04
N ASP A 606 -9.46 -20.91 7.11
CA ASP A 606 -9.88 -21.91 6.14
C ASP A 606 -9.02 -21.86 4.87
N ILE A 607 -8.94 -23.00 4.20
CA ILE A 607 -8.24 -23.17 2.93
C ILE A 607 -9.26 -23.45 1.84
N TYR A 608 -9.11 -22.74 0.73
CA TYR A 608 -9.92 -22.92 -0.48
C TYR A 608 -9.00 -23.19 -1.66
N ALA A 609 -9.43 -24.07 -2.56
CA ALA A 609 -8.87 -24.20 -3.89
C ALA A 609 -9.79 -23.49 -4.89
N VAL A 610 -9.21 -22.76 -5.83
CA VAL A 610 -9.90 -22.01 -6.88
C VAL A 610 -9.35 -22.47 -8.23
N GLY A 611 -10.22 -22.71 -9.20
CA GLY A 611 -9.84 -23.15 -10.55
C GLY A 611 -11.07 -23.35 -11.43
N HIS A 612 -10.88 -23.91 -12.62
CA HIS A 612 -11.94 -24.28 -13.55
C HIS A 612 -12.82 -25.43 -13.10
N GLY A 613 -14.00 -25.46 -13.72
CA GLY A 613 -14.79 -26.68 -13.77
C GLY A 613 -14.20 -27.69 -14.73
N HIS A 614 -14.65 -28.93 -14.65
CA HIS A 614 -14.14 -30.00 -15.49
C HIS A 614 -15.23 -31.05 -15.69
N PRO A 615 -15.41 -31.65 -16.88
CA PRO A 615 -16.46 -32.64 -17.13
C PRO A 615 -16.46 -33.83 -16.14
N ASN A 616 -15.28 -34.18 -15.63
CA ASN A 616 -15.06 -35.24 -14.65
C ASN A 616 -15.28 -34.84 -13.18
N ASN A 617 -15.49 -33.55 -12.90
CA ASN A 617 -15.88 -33.12 -11.55
C ASN A 617 -17.30 -33.61 -11.22
N VAL A 618 -17.56 -33.88 -9.95
CA VAL A 618 -18.90 -34.28 -9.48
C VAL A 618 -19.94 -33.15 -9.63
N ALA A 619 -19.49 -31.90 -9.53
CA ALA A 619 -20.23 -30.66 -9.72
C ALA A 619 -19.28 -29.60 -10.33
N CYS A 620 -19.82 -28.51 -10.90
CA CYS A 620 -19.02 -27.54 -11.67
C CYS A 620 -18.28 -28.20 -12.85
N LYS A 621 -19.06 -28.59 -13.87
CA LYS A 621 -18.63 -29.51 -14.93
C LYS A 621 -18.16 -28.84 -16.23
N SER A 622 -18.32 -27.52 -16.34
CA SER A 622 -17.88 -26.79 -17.54
C SER A 622 -16.46 -26.28 -17.35
N MET A 623 -15.62 -26.45 -18.36
CA MET A 623 -14.31 -25.80 -18.41
C MET A 623 -14.43 -24.27 -18.54
N ASP A 624 -15.59 -23.78 -18.99
CA ASP A 624 -15.85 -22.33 -19.11
C ASP A 624 -16.14 -21.65 -17.76
N ASP A 625 -16.32 -22.44 -16.69
CA ASP A 625 -16.73 -21.97 -15.38
C ASP A 625 -15.55 -21.81 -14.43
N MET A 626 -15.67 -20.87 -13.50
CA MET A 626 -14.83 -20.81 -12.30
C MET A 626 -15.53 -21.54 -11.16
N CYS A 627 -14.75 -22.28 -10.38
CA CYS A 627 -15.22 -23.09 -9.26
C CYS A 627 -14.36 -22.84 -8.01
N THR A 628 -14.95 -23.13 -6.86
CA THR A 628 -14.26 -23.13 -5.57
C THR A 628 -14.46 -24.45 -4.85
N VAL A 629 -13.47 -24.85 -4.07
CA VAL A 629 -13.51 -26.06 -3.25
C VAL A 629 -12.99 -25.70 -1.86
N ALA A 630 -13.82 -25.87 -0.83
CA ALA A 630 -13.40 -25.63 0.55
C ALA A 630 -12.76 -26.88 1.16
N ARG A 631 -11.71 -26.69 1.95
CA ARG A 631 -11.18 -27.72 2.83
C ARG A 631 -11.98 -27.74 4.13
N ASN A 632 -12.50 -28.91 4.48
CA ASN A 632 -13.25 -29.10 5.72
C ASN A 632 -12.31 -29.18 6.93
N PRO A 633 -12.80 -28.86 8.15
CA PRO A 633 -12.02 -28.96 9.38
C PRO A 633 -11.44 -30.35 9.67
N ASP A 634 -12.13 -31.43 9.23
CA ASP A 634 -11.66 -32.81 9.34
C ASP A 634 -10.52 -33.16 8.35
N GLY A 635 -10.15 -32.21 7.49
CA GLY A 635 -9.12 -32.32 6.48
C GLY A 635 -9.56 -32.90 5.14
N THR A 636 -10.83 -33.29 5.01
CA THR A 636 -11.43 -33.65 3.72
C THR A 636 -11.70 -32.40 2.87
N TRP A 637 -12.06 -32.59 1.60
CA TRP A 637 -12.42 -31.51 0.69
C TRP A 637 -13.90 -31.62 0.32
N ALA A 638 -14.57 -30.47 0.26
CA ALA A 638 -15.94 -30.37 -0.21
C ALA A 638 -16.04 -30.68 -1.72
N ASN A 639 -17.27 -30.83 -2.21
CA ASN A 639 -17.49 -30.91 -3.66
C ASN A 639 -17.23 -29.52 -4.30
N PRO A 640 -16.74 -29.47 -5.55
CA PRO A 640 -16.60 -28.20 -6.26
C PRO A 640 -17.93 -27.46 -6.38
N VAL A 641 -17.90 -26.16 -6.10
CA VAL A 641 -19.05 -25.26 -6.17
C VAL A 641 -18.84 -24.27 -7.31
N LEU A 642 -19.85 -24.10 -8.16
CA LEU A 642 -19.86 -23.09 -9.21
C LEU A 642 -19.74 -21.70 -8.57
N PHE A 643 -18.72 -20.97 -8.98
CA PHE A 643 -18.46 -19.60 -8.55
C PHE A 643 -18.94 -18.58 -9.58
N ALA A 644 -18.48 -18.71 -10.83
CA ALA A 644 -18.87 -17.85 -11.93
C ALA A 644 -19.03 -18.66 -13.21
N HIS A 645 -20.08 -18.34 -13.98
CA HIS A 645 -20.39 -19.00 -15.25
C HIS A 645 -20.19 -18.04 -16.41
N SER A 646 -19.49 -18.48 -17.46
CA SER A 646 -19.36 -17.72 -18.70
C SER A 646 -20.40 -18.16 -19.72
N THR A 647 -21.23 -17.23 -20.20
CA THR A 647 -22.19 -17.50 -21.28
C THR A 647 -21.58 -17.41 -22.68
N THR A 648 -20.39 -16.80 -22.82
CA THR A 648 -19.69 -16.59 -24.10
C THR A 648 -18.17 -16.63 -23.89
N GLY A 649 -17.48 -17.58 -24.52
CA GLY A 649 -16.05 -17.81 -24.27
C GLY A 649 -15.81 -18.52 -22.93
N SER A 650 -14.55 -18.79 -22.62
CA SER A 650 -14.10 -19.42 -21.37
C SER A 650 -13.55 -18.37 -20.42
N PHE A 651 -13.81 -18.52 -19.11
CA PHE A 651 -12.86 -18.00 -18.12
C PHE A 651 -11.54 -18.78 -18.26
N ASP A 652 -10.42 -18.23 -17.78
CA ASP A 652 -9.17 -18.98 -17.66
C ASP A 652 -8.68 -19.01 -16.20
N ALA A 653 -8.00 -20.10 -15.80
CA ALA A 653 -7.73 -20.44 -14.42
C ALA A 653 -6.28 -20.21 -14.06
N SER A 654 -5.69 -19.11 -14.50
CA SER A 654 -4.64 -18.48 -13.71
C SER A 654 -5.27 -17.56 -12.63
N PRO A 655 -6.13 -18.01 -11.67
CA PRO A 655 -6.72 -17.07 -10.77
C PRO A 655 -5.65 -16.56 -9.81
N SER A 656 -5.57 -15.25 -9.71
CA SER A 656 -4.62 -14.60 -8.83
C SER A 656 -5.29 -14.25 -7.52
N VAL A 657 -4.90 -14.95 -6.46
CA VAL A 657 -5.54 -14.87 -5.15
C VAL A 657 -4.96 -13.76 -4.28
N LYS A 658 -5.82 -13.12 -3.47
CA LYS A 658 -5.39 -12.18 -2.43
C LYS A 658 -4.78 -12.97 -1.28
N TRP A 659 -3.46 -12.89 -1.13
CA TRP A 659 -2.75 -13.41 0.04
C TRP A 659 -1.46 -12.62 0.30
N GLY A 660 -1.10 -12.45 1.57
CA GLY A 660 0.05 -11.66 2.02
C GLY A 660 0.38 -11.90 3.49
N ALA A 661 1.67 -11.78 3.85
CA ALA A 661 2.19 -11.97 5.21
C ALA A 661 2.17 -10.65 6.00
N VAL A 662 2.22 -9.51 5.31
CA VAL A 662 2.31 -8.16 5.88
C VAL A 662 1.15 -7.25 5.46
N GLY A 663 0.07 -7.82 4.89
CA GLY A 663 -1.02 -7.07 4.28
C GLY A 663 -2.32 -7.09 5.09
N PHE A 664 -3.19 -6.12 4.81
CA PHE A 664 -4.54 -6.10 5.37
C PHE A 664 -5.39 -7.19 4.71
N ASN A 665 -5.83 -8.17 5.51
CA ASN A 665 -6.67 -9.26 5.07
C ASN A 665 -8.04 -9.19 5.76
N ARG A 666 -9.09 -9.38 4.97
CA ARG A 666 -10.47 -9.56 5.46
C ARG A 666 -10.75 -11.05 5.68
N PRO A 667 -10.93 -11.53 6.93
CA PRO A 667 -11.23 -12.95 7.18
C PRO A 667 -12.66 -13.35 6.77
N GLU A 668 -13.55 -12.40 6.56
CA GLU A 668 -14.92 -12.65 6.11
C GLU A 668 -15.03 -12.96 4.61
N ALA A 669 -13.94 -12.83 3.82
CA ALA A 669 -13.97 -13.08 2.39
C ALA A 669 -12.62 -13.53 1.81
N ILE A 670 -12.67 -14.48 0.87
CA ILE A 670 -11.58 -14.70 -0.08
C ILE A 670 -11.83 -13.88 -1.34
N GLU A 671 -10.77 -13.30 -1.89
CA GLU A 671 -10.81 -12.41 -3.04
C GLU A 671 -9.76 -12.85 -4.05
N PHE A 672 -10.08 -12.84 -5.34
CA PHE A 672 -9.18 -13.27 -6.40
C PHE A 672 -9.54 -12.61 -7.73
N LEU A 673 -8.58 -12.62 -8.65
CA LEU A 673 -8.75 -12.19 -10.04
C LEU A 673 -8.72 -13.40 -10.95
N PHE A 674 -9.35 -13.27 -12.10
CA PHE A 674 -9.29 -14.23 -13.21
C PHE A 674 -9.60 -13.46 -14.49
N PHE A 675 -9.39 -14.03 -15.66
CA PHE A 675 -9.72 -13.35 -16.91
C PHE A 675 -10.67 -14.15 -17.79
N LYS A 676 -11.29 -13.45 -18.73
CA LYS A 676 -12.24 -14.01 -19.69
C LYS A 676 -11.75 -13.78 -21.11
N THR A 677 -11.78 -14.83 -21.91
CA THR A 677 -11.42 -14.85 -23.33
C THR A 677 -12.43 -14.06 -24.20
N PRO A 678 -12.06 -13.67 -25.45
CA PRO A 678 -10.92 -14.12 -26.27
C PRO A 678 -9.55 -13.59 -25.81
N TYR A 679 -8.49 -14.39 -25.94
CA TYR A 679 -7.10 -13.99 -25.62
C TYR A 679 -6.59 -12.77 -26.40
N SER A 680 -7.19 -12.47 -27.56
CA SER A 680 -6.88 -11.27 -28.34
C SER A 680 -7.44 -9.97 -27.74
N SER A 681 -8.42 -10.08 -26.84
CA SER A 681 -8.98 -8.94 -26.10
C SER A 681 -9.61 -9.42 -24.78
N PRO A 682 -8.77 -9.89 -23.84
CA PRO A 682 -9.23 -10.49 -22.62
C PRO A 682 -9.65 -9.43 -21.62
N THR A 683 -10.62 -9.82 -20.81
CA THR A 683 -11.21 -8.97 -19.77
C THR A 683 -10.85 -9.52 -18.41
N LEU A 684 -10.30 -8.68 -17.54
CA LEU A 684 -10.05 -8.98 -16.14
C LEU A 684 -11.37 -9.00 -15.37
N TYR A 685 -11.53 -9.99 -14.51
CA TYR A 685 -12.65 -10.16 -13.60
C TYR A 685 -12.16 -10.19 -12.16
N TYR A 686 -12.98 -9.61 -11.29
CA TYR A 686 -12.84 -9.74 -9.85
C TYR A 686 -13.83 -10.79 -9.35
N GLY A 687 -13.37 -11.61 -8.41
CA GLY A 687 -14.15 -12.60 -7.69
C GLY A 687 -14.01 -12.45 -6.18
N ARG A 688 -15.13 -12.59 -5.48
CA ARG A 688 -15.21 -12.67 -4.02
C ARG A 688 -16.13 -13.80 -3.59
N LEU A 689 -15.68 -14.62 -2.66
CA LEU A 689 -16.54 -15.55 -1.93
C LEU A 689 -16.58 -15.09 -0.46
N ASP A 690 -17.75 -14.63 -0.02
CA ASP A 690 -17.98 -14.34 1.39
C ASP A 690 -17.94 -15.67 2.16
N THR A 691 -17.19 -15.75 3.26
CA THR A 691 -16.96 -17.00 4.01
C THR A 691 -17.89 -17.14 5.22
N GLY A 692 -18.66 -16.09 5.53
CA GLY A 692 -19.54 -16.05 6.70
C GLY A 692 -18.78 -16.01 8.03
N ALA A 693 -17.45 -15.92 8.00
CA ALA A 693 -16.64 -15.72 9.19
C ALA A 693 -16.94 -14.32 9.76
N SER A 694 -17.38 -14.26 11.01
CA SER A 694 -17.38 -13.02 11.79
C SER A 694 -15.93 -12.56 11.98
N PRO A 695 -15.62 -11.25 12.05
CA PRO A 695 -14.29 -10.80 12.45
C PRO A 695 -13.98 -11.31 13.86
N SER A 696 -13.37 -12.49 13.93
CA SER A 696 -12.90 -13.14 15.15
C SER A 696 -11.43 -12.77 15.34
N PRO A 697 -10.97 -12.53 16.58
CA PRO A 697 -9.58 -12.15 16.83
C PRO A 697 -8.62 -13.20 16.24
N SER A 698 -7.57 -12.68 15.61
CA SER A 698 -6.46 -13.46 15.06
C SER A 698 -5.92 -14.47 16.10
N PRO A 699 -5.56 -15.70 15.72
CA PRO A 699 -5.15 -16.74 16.66
C PRO A 699 -3.96 -16.30 17.51
N THR A 700 -4.13 -16.43 18.82
CA THR A 700 -3.13 -16.23 19.86
C THR A 700 -1.93 -17.14 19.63
N ALA A 701 -0.72 -16.57 19.56
CA ALA A 701 0.51 -17.35 19.64
C ALA A 701 0.53 -18.11 20.98
N THR A 702 0.63 -19.44 20.89
CA THR A 702 0.82 -20.31 22.08
C THR A 702 2.16 -19.96 22.74
N PRO A 703 2.24 -19.88 24.08
CA PRO A 703 3.44 -19.40 24.77
C PRO A 703 4.66 -20.30 24.50
N SER A 704 5.78 -19.65 24.21
CA SER A 704 7.11 -20.28 24.26
C SER A 704 7.38 -20.82 25.68
N PRO A 705 7.96 -22.02 25.85
CA PRO A 705 8.16 -22.59 27.18
C PRO A 705 9.06 -21.68 28.03
N SER A 706 8.57 -21.40 29.24
CA SER A 706 9.25 -20.66 30.30
C SER A 706 10.72 -21.06 30.42
N SER A 707 11.61 -20.08 30.37
CA SER A 707 12.98 -20.24 30.84
C SER A 707 12.96 -20.69 32.31
N SER A 708 13.73 -21.74 32.59
CA SER A 708 14.02 -22.25 33.94
C SER A 708 14.72 -21.15 34.77
N PRO A 709 14.48 -21.06 36.09
CA PRO A 709 15.01 -19.98 36.93
C PRO A 709 16.55 -20.03 37.00
N THR A 710 17.19 -18.89 36.72
CA THR A 710 18.63 -18.70 36.93
C THR A 710 18.94 -18.65 38.44
N PRO A 711 19.96 -19.38 38.95
CA PRO A 711 20.28 -19.38 40.37
C PRO A 711 20.95 -18.07 40.82
N SER A 712 20.65 -17.70 42.06
CA SER A 712 21.16 -16.55 42.83
C SER A 712 22.69 -16.47 42.90
N PRO A 713 23.30 -15.26 42.93
CA PRO A 713 24.75 -15.10 43.04
C PRO A 713 25.25 -15.39 44.46
N THR A 714 26.38 -16.10 44.55
CA THR A 714 27.20 -16.28 45.77
C THR A 714 28.23 -15.14 45.86
N PRO A 715 28.51 -14.57 47.05
CA PRO A 715 29.23 -13.30 47.19
C PRO A 715 30.76 -13.41 47.03
N THR A 716 31.35 -12.39 46.41
CA THR A 716 32.81 -12.17 46.28
C THR A 716 33.37 -11.50 47.54
N PRO A 717 34.50 -11.96 48.13
CA PRO A 717 35.17 -11.24 49.20
C PRO A 717 36.12 -10.14 48.70
N SER A 718 36.20 -9.11 49.53
CA SER A 718 36.85 -7.79 49.42
C SER A 718 38.40 -7.81 49.38
N PRO A 719 39.08 -6.81 48.76
CA PRO A 719 40.53 -6.63 48.83
C PRO A 719 40.95 -5.60 49.91
N THR A 720 42.16 -5.77 50.45
CA THR A 720 42.91 -4.78 51.27
C THR A 720 44.43 -4.99 51.01
N PRO A 721 45.34 -4.02 51.28
CA PRO A 721 45.97 -3.20 50.24
C PRO A 721 47.53 -3.24 50.21
N GLU A 722 48.06 -2.73 49.10
CA GLU A 722 49.35 -2.03 48.85
C GLU A 722 50.67 -2.44 49.54
N SER A 723 51.77 -2.47 48.75
CA SER A 723 52.71 -1.34 48.66
C SER A 723 53.78 -1.46 47.55
N SER A 724 53.86 -0.39 46.73
CA SER A 724 55.04 0.35 46.20
C SER A 724 56.35 -0.38 45.88
N VAL A 725 56.85 -0.25 44.63
CA VAL A 725 58.10 0.51 44.28
C VAL A 725 58.13 0.92 42.78
N THR A 726 58.65 2.12 42.53
CA THR A 726 58.91 2.82 41.24
C THR A 726 60.25 2.43 40.59
N PRO A 727 60.40 2.53 39.24
CA PRO A 727 61.43 3.43 38.68
C PRO A 727 61.02 4.21 37.38
N THR A 728 61.84 5.21 37.08
CA THR A 728 61.78 6.32 36.09
C THR A 728 62.37 5.92 34.70
N PRO A 729 62.53 6.80 33.66
CA PRO A 729 61.92 6.62 32.32
C PRO A 729 62.91 6.42 31.14
N GLU A 730 62.43 5.88 30.01
CA GLU A 730 63.10 5.89 28.68
C GLU A 730 62.10 6.38 27.61
N PRO A 731 62.55 6.82 26.41
CA PRO A 731 61.96 7.94 25.70
C PRO A 731 60.76 7.58 24.82
N SER A 732 59.88 8.58 24.75
CA SER A 732 58.67 8.71 23.94
C SER A 732 58.82 8.26 22.48
N VAL A 733 58.13 7.18 22.13
CA VAL A 733 57.60 6.94 20.77
C VAL A 733 56.15 7.40 20.71
N THR A 734 55.89 8.31 19.78
CA THR A 734 54.60 8.94 19.49
C THR A 734 53.48 7.90 19.30
N PRO A 735 52.34 8.00 20.03
CA PRO A 735 51.20 7.13 19.79
C PRO A 735 50.54 7.45 18.45
N THR A 736 50.40 6.43 17.62
CA THR A 736 49.45 6.36 16.50
C THR A 736 48.04 6.68 17.01
N PRO A 737 47.21 7.46 16.28
CA PRO A 737 45.89 7.88 16.74
C PRO A 737 45.04 6.67 17.13
N THR A 738 44.65 6.62 18.39
CA THR A 738 43.60 5.74 18.88
C THR A 738 42.30 6.14 18.17
N PRO A 739 41.53 5.20 17.61
CA PRO A 739 40.23 5.52 17.04
C PRO A 739 39.36 6.14 18.15
N THR A 740 38.90 7.36 17.88
CA THR A 740 37.89 8.05 18.70
C THR A 740 36.75 7.07 18.97
N PRO A 741 36.35 6.83 20.24
CA PRO A 741 35.16 6.05 20.51
C PRO A 741 34.00 6.71 19.77
N THR A 742 33.38 5.95 18.88
CA THR A 742 32.10 6.30 18.27
C THR A 742 31.16 6.72 19.41
N PRO A 743 30.47 7.89 19.31
CA PRO A 743 29.51 8.26 20.33
C PRO A 743 28.54 7.10 20.51
N SER A 744 28.45 6.62 21.75
CA SER A 744 27.44 5.67 22.19
C SER A 744 26.08 6.18 21.71
N ALA A 745 25.28 5.28 21.12
CA ALA A 745 23.93 5.60 20.69
C ALA A 745 23.22 6.36 21.81
N THR A 746 22.79 7.58 21.52
CA THR A 746 21.91 8.35 22.38
C THR A 746 20.75 7.41 22.74
N PRO A 747 20.44 7.19 24.03
CA PRO A 747 19.30 6.36 24.40
C PRO A 747 18.06 6.88 23.66
N ASN A 748 17.31 5.95 23.06
CA ASN A 748 16.06 6.23 22.38
C ASN A 748 15.22 7.15 23.28
N PRO A 749 14.70 8.30 22.81
CA PRO A 749 13.95 9.20 23.66
C PRO A 749 12.69 8.46 24.15
N ALA A 750 12.70 8.07 25.43
CA ALA A 750 11.53 7.50 26.08
C ALA A 750 10.32 8.44 25.90
N VAL A 751 9.13 7.88 25.70
CA VAL A 751 7.92 8.70 25.58
C VAL A 751 7.75 9.54 26.83
N SER A 752 7.53 10.84 26.63
CA SER A 752 7.30 11.79 27.70
C SER A 752 5.98 12.49 27.46
N TYR A 753 5.15 12.50 28.49
CA TYR A 753 4.02 13.41 28.57
C TYR A 753 4.54 14.85 28.64
N VAL A 754 4.01 15.74 27.81
CA VAL A 754 4.43 17.15 27.72
C VAL A 754 3.41 18.04 28.41
N GLN A 755 2.16 18.01 27.94
CA GLN A 755 1.07 18.83 28.46
C GLN A 755 -0.29 18.27 28.08
N SER A 756 -1.34 18.79 28.70
CA SER A 756 -2.71 18.57 28.25
C SER A 756 -3.61 19.72 28.67
N ALA A 757 -4.77 19.79 28.03
CA ALA A 757 -5.85 20.71 28.37
C ALA A 757 -7.19 20.01 28.16
N LEU A 758 -8.20 20.48 28.88
CA LEU A 758 -9.58 20.03 28.72
C LEU A 758 -10.50 21.26 28.61
N SER A 759 -11.49 21.16 27.74
CA SER A 759 -12.52 22.17 27.53
C SER A 759 -13.90 21.52 27.44
N VAL A 760 -14.91 22.19 28.00
CA VAL A 760 -16.28 21.67 28.14
C VAL A 760 -17.26 22.62 27.45
N GLY A 761 -18.07 22.08 26.56
CA GLY A 761 -19.11 22.81 25.86
C GLY A 761 -20.34 23.08 26.72
N ASN A 762 -21.11 24.11 26.38
CA ASN A 762 -22.33 24.46 27.13
C ASN A 762 -23.59 23.74 26.61
N GLY A 763 -23.44 22.89 25.59
CA GLY A 763 -24.54 22.18 24.94
C GLY A 763 -25.13 22.96 23.76
N GLY A 764 -25.64 22.22 22.77
CA GLY A 764 -26.20 22.81 21.56
C GLY A 764 -25.17 23.14 20.47
N GLU A 765 -23.91 22.78 20.69
CA GLU A 765 -22.77 23.12 19.83
C GLU A 765 -22.56 22.04 18.77
N THR A 766 -22.19 22.44 17.54
CA THR A 766 -21.77 21.51 16.48
C THR A 766 -20.25 21.39 16.39
N ALA A 767 -19.52 22.20 17.16
CA ALA A 767 -18.08 22.15 17.28
C ALA A 767 -17.64 22.75 18.61
N HIS A 768 -16.63 22.16 19.24
CA HIS A 768 -16.05 22.69 20.47
C HIS A 768 -14.52 22.51 20.49
N ALA A 769 -13.83 23.48 21.08
CA ALA A 769 -12.38 23.59 20.98
C ALA A 769 -11.67 23.58 22.33
N VAL A 770 -10.43 23.08 22.33
CA VAL A 770 -9.48 23.16 23.45
C VAL A 770 -8.14 23.70 22.97
N THR A 771 -7.58 24.62 23.73
CA THR A 771 -6.26 25.20 23.47
C THR A 771 -5.23 24.68 24.47
N LEU A 772 -4.12 24.13 23.97
CA LEU A 772 -3.01 23.70 24.82
C LEU A 772 -2.28 24.93 25.40
N PRO A 773 -1.94 24.92 26.72
CA PRO A 773 -1.50 26.12 27.44
C PRO A 773 -0.10 26.58 27.08
N THR A 774 0.76 25.65 26.62
CA THR A 774 2.12 25.96 26.15
C THR A 774 2.24 25.66 24.66
N PRO A 775 3.21 26.28 23.95
CA PRO A 775 3.40 26.01 22.53
C PRO A 775 3.64 24.52 22.27
N VAL A 776 2.88 23.94 21.35
CA VAL A 776 3.10 22.56 20.89
C VAL A 776 4.39 22.50 20.09
N ILE A 777 5.21 21.49 20.34
CA ILE A 777 6.50 21.31 19.66
C ILE A 777 6.25 20.58 18.35
N SER A 778 6.73 21.14 17.23
CA SER A 778 6.63 20.46 15.94
C SER A 778 7.37 19.12 15.98
N GLY A 779 6.73 18.07 15.48
CA GLY A 779 7.25 16.70 15.54
C GLY A 779 6.67 15.85 16.67
N ASN A 780 6.04 16.47 17.68
CA ASN A 780 5.34 15.73 18.74
C ASN A 780 4.05 15.08 18.22
N THR A 781 3.44 14.27 19.09
CA THR A 781 2.13 13.66 18.85
C THR A 781 1.10 14.32 19.75
N VAL A 782 -0.04 14.69 19.18
CA VAL A 782 -1.20 15.18 19.90
C VAL A 782 -2.29 14.11 19.88
N ILE A 783 -2.67 13.60 21.05
CA ILE A 783 -3.78 12.66 21.25
C ILE A 783 -4.96 13.44 21.81
N VAL A 784 -6.15 13.25 21.26
CA VAL A 784 -7.36 13.99 21.62
C VAL A 784 -8.48 13.02 21.97
N ALA A 785 -8.98 13.10 23.21
CA ALA A 785 -10.18 12.42 23.62
C ALA A 785 -11.38 13.36 23.49
N VAL A 786 -12.49 12.85 22.96
CA VAL A 786 -13.74 13.61 22.81
C VAL A 786 -14.88 12.79 23.37
N SER A 787 -15.65 13.35 24.30
CA SER A 787 -16.97 12.82 24.64
C SER A 787 -18.06 13.71 24.05
N VAL A 788 -19.12 13.09 23.56
CA VAL A 788 -20.28 13.77 22.99
C VAL A 788 -21.57 13.19 23.54
N TRP A 789 -22.57 14.05 23.75
CA TRP A 789 -23.93 13.61 24.09
C TRP A 789 -25.02 14.48 23.47
N GLY A 790 -26.12 13.86 23.06
CA GLY A 790 -27.31 14.60 22.61
C GLY A 790 -28.56 13.74 22.44
N GLU A 791 -29.71 14.42 22.48
CA GLU A 791 -31.02 13.80 22.35
C GLU A 791 -31.32 13.43 20.89
N GLY A 792 -31.75 12.20 20.63
CA GLY A 792 -32.29 11.80 19.31
C GLY A 792 -31.44 10.83 18.50
N GLY A 793 -30.40 10.23 19.07
CA GLY A 793 -29.72 9.06 18.51
C GLY A 793 -28.78 9.35 17.35
N THR A 794 -27.57 9.82 17.68
CA THR A 794 -26.23 9.42 17.19
C THR A 794 -25.24 10.49 17.68
N GLY A 795 -24.97 10.52 18.98
CA GLY A 795 -23.93 11.38 19.55
C GLY A 795 -22.58 10.99 18.95
N GLN A 796 -22.08 11.71 17.94
CA GLN A 796 -20.84 11.35 17.26
C GLN A 796 -19.96 12.55 16.92
N THR A 797 -18.67 12.40 17.20
CA THR A 797 -17.60 13.22 16.64
C THR A 797 -17.34 12.79 15.20
N THR A 798 -17.60 13.69 14.25
CA THR A 798 -17.44 13.44 12.80
C THR A 798 -16.03 13.74 12.31
N SER A 799 -15.37 14.74 12.89
CA SER A 799 -14.01 15.12 12.51
C SER A 799 -13.31 15.87 13.64
N LEU A 800 -11.98 15.90 13.56
CA LEU A 800 -11.12 16.71 14.43
C LEU A 800 -10.18 17.54 13.56
N THR A 801 -10.05 18.82 13.89
CA THR A 801 -9.16 19.76 13.18
C THR A 801 -8.35 20.58 14.17
N ASP A 802 -7.24 21.17 13.73
CA ASP A 802 -6.58 22.24 14.48
C ASP A 802 -6.26 23.47 13.62
N ASN A 803 -5.82 24.54 14.27
CA ASN A 803 -5.44 25.80 13.63
C ASN A 803 -4.07 25.77 12.92
N PHE A 804 -3.38 24.64 12.91
CA PHE A 804 -2.11 24.43 12.22
C PHE A 804 -2.23 23.50 11.00
N GLY A 805 -3.42 22.95 10.75
CA GLY A 805 -3.72 22.13 9.58
C GLY A 805 -3.23 20.68 9.71
N ASN A 806 -3.01 20.17 10.92
CA ASN A 806 -2.65 18.76 11.08
C ASN A 806 -3.83 17.84 10.80
N THR A 807 -3.51 16.66 10.26
CA THR A 807 -4.50 15.62 9.98
C THR A 807 -4.66 14.71 11.18
N TYR A 808 -5.89 14.57 11.67
CA TYR A 808 -6.22 13.65 12.76
C TYR A 808 -6.90 12.39 12.23
N SER A 809 -6.51 11.25 12.81
CA SER A 809 -7.15 9.96 12.59
C SER A 809 -7.94 9.57 13.84
N LYS A 810 -9.18 9.10 13.66
CA LYS A 810 -9.95 8.47 14.74
C LYS A 810 -9.35 7.09 15.01
N VAL A 811 -8.94 6.86 16.25
CA VAL A 811 -8.28 5.64 16.69
C VAL A 811 -9.29 4.60 17.13
N VAL A 812 -10.22 5.01 17.99
CA VAL A 812 -11.22 4.13 18.60
C VAL A 812 -12.38 4.97 19.11
N GLN A 813 -13.55 4.35 19.22
CA GLN A 813 -14.72 4.95 19.84
C GLN A 813 -15.53 3.90 20.62
N HIS A 814 -16.36 4.36 21.55
CA HIS A 814 -17.39 3.54 22.19
C HIS A 814 -18.69 4.35 22.27
N PRO A 815 -19.86 3.79 21.92
CA PRO A 815 -20.04 2.49 21.28
C PRO A 815 -19.39 2.45 19.88
N ASP A 816 -19.13 1.26 19.33
CA ASP A 816 -18.66 1.08 17.95
C ASP A 816 -19.44 -0.03 17.23
N PRO A 817 -20.19 0.26 16.13
CA PRO A 817 -20.43 1.59 15.58
C PRO A 817 -21.17 2.47 16.58
N ALA A 818 -20.84 3.76 16.60
CA ALA A 818 -21.43 4.65 17.59
C ALA A 818 -22.95 4.73 17.43
N SER A 819 -23.62 4.52 18.56
CA SER A 819 -25.05 4.31 18.67
C SER A 819 -25.52 4.86 20.01
N GLY A 820 -26.80 5.21 20.12
CA GLY A 820 -27.31 5.87 21.31
C GLY A 820 -27.01 7.36 21.36
N ASN A 821 -27.12 7.92 22.57
CA ASN A 821 -27.07 9.35 22.81
C ASN A 821 -25.67 9.84 23.23
N SER A 822 -24.78 8.93 23.63
CA SER A 822 -23.43 9.20 24.12
C SER A 822 -22.36 8.52 23.27
N ASN A 823 -21.16 9.09 23.26
CA ASN A 823 -19.98 8.47 22.70
C ASN A 823 -18.70 9.03 23.32
N VAL A 824 -17.72 8.17 23.57
CA VAL A 824 -16.32 8.57 23.77
C VAL A 824 -15.46 8.13 22.57
N SER A 825 -14.56 9.00 22.11
CA SER A 825 -13.64 8.71 21.01
C SER A 825 -12.24 9.21 21.29
N ILE A 826 -11.23 8.49 20.78
CA ILE A 826 -9.81 8.87 20.82
C ILE A 826 -9.36 9.14 19.39
N TRP A 827 -8.68 10.27 19.20
CA TRP A 827 -8.09 10.73 17.95
C TRP A 827 -6.62 11.02 18.15
N TYR A 828 -5.83 11.02 17.09
CA TYR A 828 -4.44 11.43 17.18
C TYR A 828 -3.92 12.06 15.89
N ALA A 829 -2.91 12.91 16.04
CA ALA A 829 -2.06 13.41 14.97
C ALA A 829 -0.61 13.27 15.43
N THR A 830 0.21 12.59 14.63
CA THR A 830 1.66 12.45 14.85
C THR A 830 2.45 13.45 14.03
N ASN A 831 3.68 13.74 14.45
CA ASN A 831 4.58 14.64 13.74
C ASN A 831 3.90 15.99 13.44
N VAL A 832 3.20 16.53 14.43
CA VAL A 832 2.36 17.72 14.25
C VAL A 832 3.21 18.92 13.87
N ILE A 833 2.65 19.81 13.06
CA ILE A 833 3.08 21.19 12.95
C ILE A 833 2.57 21.89 14.22
N GLY A 834 3.50 22.24 15.10
CA GLY A 834 3.23 22.87 16.39
C GLY A 834 3.36 24.39 16.34
N GLY A 835 2.97 25.04 17.44
CA GLY A 835 3.10 26.48 17.63
C GLY A 835 2.36 26.99 18.86
N THR A 836 2.43 28.31 19.07
CA THR A 836 1.71 28.98 20.16
C THR A 836 0.20 28.93 19.91
N SER A 837 -0.60 28.78 20.98
CA SER A 837 -2.07 28.76 20.90
C SER A 837 -2.61 27.63 20.01
N PHE A 838 -1.96 26.46 20.04
CA PHE A 838 -2.43 25.26 19.37
C PHE A 838 -3.81 24.89 19.89
N THR A 839 -4.80 24.86 18.99
CA THR A 839 -6.21 24.69 19.33
C THR A 839 -6.80 23.55 18.51
N ALA A 840 -7.13 22.44 19.18
CA ALA A 840 -7.84 21.32 18.59
C ALA A 840 -9.35 21.54 18.73
N THR A 841 -10.10 21.26 17.67
CA THR A 841 -11.56 21.45 17.58
C THR A 841 -12.21 20.15 17.13
N ALA A 842 -13.12 19.62 17.94
CA ALA A 842 -13.98 18.50 17.58
C ALA A 842 -15.26 19.01 16.94
N HIS A 843 -15.72 18.33 15.89
CA HIS A 843 -16.95 18.67 15.17
C HIS A 843 -17.94 17.50 15.24
N SER A 844 -19.24 17.82 15.25
CA SER A 844 -20.34 16.87 15.22
C SER A 844 -21.37 17.25 14.15
N ALA A 845 -22.09 16.26 13.60
CA ALA A 845 -23.09 16.47 12.54
C ALA A 845 -24.33 17.27 12.99
N SER A 846 -24.65 17.19 14.28
CA SER A 846 -25.76 17.92 14.92
C SER A 846 -25.31 18.55 16.23
N SER A 847 -26.19 19.33 16.84
CA SER A 847 -25.96 20.01 18.11
C SER A 847 -25.87 19.01 19.27
N HIS A 848 -24.74 19.02 19.98
CA HIS A 848 -24.45 18.13 21.11
C HIS A 848 -23.83 18.92 22.27
N TYR A 849 -23.68 18.25 23.41
CA TYR A 849 -22.70 18.59 24.43
C TYR A 849 -21.39 17.93 24.04
N ILE A 850 -20.33 18.71 23.88
CA ILE A 850 -19.01 18.22 23.47
C ILE A 850 -18.01 18.56 24.57
N THR A 851 -17.33 17.54 25.11
CA THR A 851 -16.16 17.72 25.97
C THR A 851 -14.93 17.19 25.23
N ILE A 852 -13.86 17.98 25.20
CA ILE A 852 -12.64 17.68 24.45
C ILE A 852 -11.42 17.84 25.35
N ALA A 853 -10.54 16.85 25.34
CA ALA A 853 -9.26 16.85 26.03
C ALA A 853 -8.12 16.55 25.06
N ALA A 854 -7.14 17.45 24.95
CA ALA A 854 -5.97 17.29 24.09
C ALA A 854 -4.72 17.05 24.95
N HIS A 855 -3.86 16.14 24.51
CA HIS A 855 -2.65 15.71 25.20
C HIS A 855 -1.47 15.69 24.23
N GLU A 856 -0.35 16.31 24.61
CA GLU A 856 0.88 16.30 23.84
C GLU A 856 1.88 15.32 24.45
N TYR A 857 2.47 14.49 23.59
CA TYR A 857 3.54 13.54 23.93
C TYR A 857 4.70 13.69 22.95
N SER A 858 5.92 13.56 23.46
CA SER A 858 7.13 13.39 22.64
C SER A 858 7.54 11.91 22.59
N GLY A 859 8.23 11.49 21.51
CA GLY A 859 8.84 10.16 21.41
C GLY A 859 7.93 9.03 20.90
N ILE A 860 6.73 9.36 20.39
CA ILE A 860 5.82 8.39 19.75
C ILE A 860 6.17 8.29 18.25
N LEU A 861 6.13 7.07 17.68
CA LEU A 861 6.37 6.86 16.24
C LEU A 861 5.27 7.51 15.38
N THR A 862 5.64 7.97 14.18
CA THR A 862 4.73 8.65 13.24
C THR A 862 3.56 7.77 12.75
N ASN A 863 3.60 6.45 12.98
CA ASN A 863 2.48 5.52 12.80
C ASN A 863 2.36 4.61 14.05
N GLY A 864 2.42 5.21 15.23
CA GLY A 864 2.61 4.48 16.48
C GLY A 864 1.43 3.65 16.98
N ILE A 865 0.23 3.69 16.39
CA ILE A 865 -0.89 2.89 16.89
C ILE A 865 -0.55 1.40 16.83
N ASP A 866 -0.73 0.71 17.96
CA ASP A 866 -0.57 -0.73 18.05
C ASP A 866 -1.90 -1.45 18.25
N GLN A 867 -2.53 -1.30 19.42
CA GLN A 867 -3.82 -1.91 19.72
C GLN A 867 -4.86 -0.88 20.15
N VAL A 868 -6.13 -1.23 19.94
CA VAL A 868 -7.27 -0.48 20.44
C VAL A 868 -8.29 -1.41 21.05
N ALA A 869 -9.00 -0.94 22.07
CA ALA A 869 -10.17 -1.63 22.60
C ALA A 869 -11.16 -0.61 23.15
N HIS A 870 -12.39 -1.07 23.31
CA HIS A 870 -13.44 -0.30 23.94
C HIS A 870 -14.35 -1.21 24.76
N ASN A 871 -15.02 -0.66 25.76
CA ASN A 871 -16.01 -1.37 26.55
C ASN A 871 -17.02 -0.39 27.18
N GLY A 872 -18.18 -0.90 27.56
CA GLY A 872 -19.22 -0.14 28.23
C GLY A 872 -19.84 -0.96 29.35
N GLY A 873 -20.43 -0.27 30.32
CA GLY A 873 -21.01 -0.97 31.45
C GLY A 873 -21.75 -0.04 32.40
N THR A 874 -22.05 -0.57 33.60
CA THR A 874 -22.70 0.17 34.67
C THR A 874 -21.92 -0.03 35.98
N GLY A 875 -22.20 0.78 36.99
CA GLY A 875 -21.54 0.67 38.29
C GLY A 875 -20.24 1.47 38.40
N THR A 876 -19.48 1.24 39.47
CA THR A 876 -18.34 2.09 39.84
C THR A 876 -17.00 1.66 39.26
N ALA A 877 -16.89 0.45 38.70
CA ALA A 877 -15.64 -0.06 38.13
C ALA A 877 -15.72 -0.02 36.61
N ALA A 878 -15.12 1.01 36.00
CA ALA A 878 -15.03 1.15 34.56
C ALA A 878 -13.84 0.38 34.01
N SER A 879 -14.00 -0.18 32.81
CA SER A 879 -12.92 -0.81 32.06
C SER A 879 -12.93 -0.27 30.64
N SER A 880 -11.75 -0.01 30.07
CA SER A 880 -11.63 0.39 28.68
C SER A 880 -11.75 -0.77 27.70
N GLY A 881 -11.83 -2.01 28.18
CA GLY A 881 -11.54 -3.21 27.39
C GLY A 881 -10.05 -3.54 27.35
N ASN A 882 -9.74 -4.79 27.03
CA ASN A 882 -8.38 -5.33 27.03
C ASN A 882 -7.68 -5.06 25.69
N VAL A 883 -6.45 -4.56 25.76
CA VAL A 883 -5.50 -4.46 24.64
C VAL A 883 -4.31 -5.36 24.89
N SER A 884 -3.80 -6.00 23.84
CA SER A 884 -2.63 -6.88 23.89
C SER A 884 -1.44 -6.22 23.21
N THR A 885 -0.68 -5.40 23.92
CA THR A 885 0.45 -4.66 23.33
C THR A 885 1.43 -5.62 22.65
N THR A 886 1.85 -5.29 21.42
CA THR A 886 2.70 -6.16 20.59
C THR A 886 4.18 -5.90 20.80
N THR A 887 4.54 -4.77 21.43
CA THR A 887 5.92 -4.41 21.77
C THR A 887 6.05 -4.00 23.23
N ASP A 888 7.28 -4.09 23.75
CA ASP A 888 7.63 -3.58 25.07
C ASP A 888 7.67 -2.04 25.05
N ASN A 889 7.40 -1.43 26.19
CA ASN A 889 7.42 0.01 26.44
C ASN A 889 6.31 0.83 25.76
N GLU A 890 5.16 0.29 25.38
CA GLU A 890 4.10 1.10 24.76
C GLU A 890 3.43 2.10 25.72
N LEU A 891 3.02 3.26 25.18
CA LEU A 891 2.12 4.19 25.87
C LEU A 891 0.69 3.66 25.77
N LEU A 892 0.01 3.55 26.90
CA LEU A 892 -1.40 3.22 27.00
C LEU A 892 -2.16 4.53 27.24
N PHE A 893 -3.02 4.95 26.31
CA PHE A 893 -3.88 6.13 26.49
C PHE A 893 -5.34 5.72 26.56
N VAL A 894 -6.05 6.20 27.57
CA VAL A 894 -7.41 5.78 27.89
C VAL A 894 -8.32 6.99 28.06
N ALA A 895 -9.54 6.88 27.53
CA ALA A 895 -10.61 7.84 27.72
C ALA A 895 -11.85 7.15 28.28
N PHE A 896 -12.48 7.78 29.27
CA PHE A 896 -13.75 7.34 29.84
C PHE A 896 -14.77 8.47 29.84
N LEU A 897 -16.01 8.08 29.58
CA LEU A 897 -17.22 8.87 29.75
C LEU A 897 -18.12 8.19 30.78
N HIS A 898 -18.88 8.97 31.53
CA HIS A 898 -19.96 8.45 32.35
C HIS A 898 -21.24 9.27 32.10
N GLU A 899 -22.33 8.59 31.78
CA GLU A 899 -23.66 9.19 31.58
C GLU A 899 -24.19 9.78 32.89
N ASP A 900 -24.85 10.93 32.83
CA ASP A 900 -25.60 11.54 33.95
C ASP A 900 -24.78 11.75 35.25
N ALA A 901 -23.47 11.98 35.10
CA ALA A 901 -22.47 11.90 36.16
C ALA A 901 -21.92 13.26 36.62
N ALA A 902 -22.79 14.25 36.87
CA ALA A 902 -22.33 15.53 37.40
C ALA A 902 -21.64 15.35 38.78
N ASN A 903 -20.42 15.86 38.92
CA ASN A 903 -19.62 15.87 40.15
C ASN A 903 -19.07 14.52 40.63
N ILE A 904 -18.83 13.57 39.72
CA ILE A 904 -18.22 12.29 40.08
C ILE A 904 -16.70 12.38 40.18
N ASN A 905 -16.16 11.98 41.34
CA ASN A 905 -14.74 11.73 41.48
C ASN A 905 -14.36 10.35 40.95
N ALA A 906 -13.20 10.26 40.31
CA ALA A 906 -12.65 9.02 39.80
C ALA A 906 -11.19 8.84 40.25
N THR A 907 -10.76 7.61 40.44
CA THR A 907 -9.38 7.21 40.74
C THR A 907 -8.82 6.38 39.60
N ALA A 908 -7.61 6.70 39.15
CA ALA A 908 -6.92 6.02 38.06
C ALA A 908 -6.75 4.51 38.33
N GLY A 909 -6.68 3.74 37.25
CA GLY A 909 -6.30 2.34 37.31
C GLY A 909 -4.90 2.12 37.87
N THR A 910 -4.63 0.93 38.39
CA THR A 910 -3.26 0.58 38.84
C THR A 910 -2.32 0.63 37.65
N GLY A 911 -1.21 1.38 37.77
CA GLY A 911 -0.25 1.59 36.67
C GLY A 911 -0.59 2.74 35.72
N PHE A 912 -1.69 3.45 35.96
CA PHE A 912 -2.12 4.61 35.18
C PHE A 912 -2.03 5.92 36.00
N THR A 913 -1.86 7.04 35.30
CA THR A 913 -1.90 8.39 35.83
C THR A 913 -3.12 9.11 35.25
N LEU A 914 -4.01 9.62 36.11
CA LEU A 914 -5.12 10.46 35.66
C LEU A 914 -4.58 11.80 35.15
N ARG A 915 -4.84 12.14 33.88
CA ARG A 915 -4.33 13.34 33.21
C ARG A 915 -5.32 14.48 33.18
N GLN A 916 -6.53 14.22 32.67
CA GLN A 916 -7.60 15.21 32.64
C GLN A 916 -8.86 14.66 33.30
N LYS A 917 -9.56 15.55 33.97
CA LYS A 917 -10.77 15.25 34.71
C LYS A 917 -11.63 16.49 34.78
N TYR A 918 -12.86 16.39 34.29
CA TYR A 918 -13.87 17.41 34.56
C TYR A 918 -14.97 16.85 35.44
N THR A 919 -15.28 17.55 36.53
CA THR A 919 -16.31 17.11 37.49
C THR A 919 -17.42 18.11 37.70
N SER A 920 -17.24 19.41 37.42
CA SER A 920 -18.20 20.43 37.85
C SER A 920 -19.19 20.84 36.77
N GLY A 921 -20.44 20.39 36.84
CA GLY A 921 -21.55 20.98 36.07
C GLY A 921 -21.64 20.63 34.57
N ALA A 922 -20.84 19.67 34.08
CA ALA A 922 -21.11 19.02 32.79
C ALA A 922 -22.13 17.90 33.01
N GLN A 923 -23.07 17.72 32.07
CA GLN A 923 -23.94 16.55 32.05
C GLN A 923 -23.13 15.26 31.75
N GLU A 924 -21.93 15.38 31.17
CA GLU A 924 -21.14 14.27 30.66
C GLU A 924 -19.63 14.47 30.90
N PRO A 925 -19.10 14.01 32.05
CA PRO A 925 -17.67 14.14 32.38
C PRO A 925 -16.77 13.26 31.50
N LEU A 926 -15.72 13.86 30.95
CA LEU A 926 -14.60 13.16 30.30
C LEU A 926 -13.45 12.98 31.29
N PHE A 927 -12.94 11.76 31.36
CA PHE A 927 -11.75 11.39 32.10
C PHE A 927 -10.71 10.82 31.14
N THR A 928 -9.46 11.22 31.28
CA THR A 928 -8.36 10.58 30.54
C THR A 928 -7.26 10.16 31.48
N GLU A 929 -6.74 8.96 31.26
CA GLU A 929 -5.58 8.42 31.97
C GLU A 929 -4.57 7.85 30.98
N ASP A 930 -3.30 7.85 31.36
CA ASP A 930 -2.24 7.21 30.59
C ASP A 930 -1.39 6.29 31.47
N GLY A 931 -0.80 5.27 30.85
CA GLY A 931 0.05 4.29 31.51
C GLY A 931 1.17 3.84 30.57
N PHE A 932 2.08 3.03 31.09
CA PHE A 932 3.11 2.38 30.27
C PHE A 932 2.99 0.88 30.41
N ALA A 933 3.09 0.19 29.27
CA ALA A 933 3.25 -1.24 29.18
C ALA A 933 4.75 -1.57 29.15
N PRO A 934 5.43 -1.82 30.29
CA PRO A 934 6.87 -2.07 30.31
C PRO A 934 7.27 -3.33 29.52
N THR A 935 6.34 -4.26 29.37
CA THR A 935 6.48 -5.47 28.55
C THR A 935 5.24 -5.66 27.69
N SER A 936 5.38 -6.28 26.52
CA SER A 936 4.26 -6.78 25.72
C SER A 936 3.34 -7.67 26.57
N GLY A 937 2.03 -7.49 26.46
CA GLY A 937 1.07 -8.17 27.32
C GLY A 937 -0.34 -7.59 27.28
N ILE A 938 -1.22 -8.12 28.11
CA ILE A 938 -2.62 -7.66 28.19
C ILE A 938 -2.72 -6.54 29.22
N TYR A 939 -3.22 -5.39 28.78
CA TYR A 939 -3.48 -4.22 29.61
C TYR A 939 -4.91 -3.73 29.39
N ASN A 940 -5.46 -3.06 30.40
CA ASN A 940 -6.70 -2.30 30.27
C ASN A 940 -6.66 -1.10 31.20
N GLY A 941 -7.26 0.01 30.78
CA GLY A 941 -7.61 1.09 31.68
C GLY A 941 -8.70 0.63 32.65
N ALA A 942 -8.60 1.03 33.91
CA ALA A 942 -9.45 0.55 35.00
C ALA A 942 -9.79 1.69 35.96
N LEU A 943 -10.63 2.60 35.51
CA LEU A 943 -11.03 3.78 36.29
C LEU A 943 -12.09 3.41 37.33
N THR A 944 -11.94 3.86 38.57
CA THR A 944 -12.93 3.63 39.64
C THR A 944 -13.65 4.92 40.04
N PHE A 945 -14.97 4.95 39.93
CA PHE A 945 -15.83 6.06 40.36
C PHE A 945 -16.18 6.00 41.85
N ALA A 946 -16.18 7.16 42.53
CA ALA A 946 -16.31 7.25 43.99
C ALA A 946 -17.71 6.97 44.57
N SER A 947 -18.74 6.99 43.73
CA SER A 947 -20.14 6.71 44.10
C SER A 947 -20.82 6.04 42.90
N ASN A 948 -21.81 5.18 43.10
CA ASN A 948 -22.59 4.57 42.01
C ASN A 948 -23.55 5.61 41.42
N PRO A 949 -23.22 6.27 40.32
CA PRO A 949 -24.16 7.21 39.74
C PRO A 949 -25.25 6.44 38.99
N GLN A 950 -26.39 7.10 38.78
CA GLN A 950 -27.38 6.57 37.85
C GLN A 950 -26.85 6.84 36.44
N GLY A 951 -26.60 5.80 35.63
CA GLY A 951 -26.09 5.92 34.25
C GLY A 951 -25.11 4.80 33.86
N GLY A 952 -24.86 4.64 32.56
CA GLY A 952 -23.77 3.80 32.05
C GLY A 952 -22.44 4.54 31.99
N TRP A 953 -21.34 3.79 31.86
CA TRP A 953 -20.04 4.32 31.51
C TRP A 953 -19.56 3.72 30.19
N GLU A 954 -18.74 4.49 29.48
CA GLU A 954 -18.10 4.09 28.23
C GLU A 954 -16.59 4.30 28.37
N GLY A 955 -15.80 3.36 27.86
CA GLY A 955 -14.35 3.39 27.93
C GLY A 955 -13.73 3.01 26.59
N ALA A 956 -12.64 3.68 26.26
CA ALA A 956 -11.82 3.39 25.09
C ALA A 956 -10.34 3.49 25.44
N ILE A 957 -9.52 2.61 24.88
CA ILE A 957 -8.07 2.57 25.05
C ILE A 957 -7.39 2.45 23.69
N ALA A 958 -6.26 3.13 23.56
CA ALA A 958 -5.35 3.03 22.42
C ALA A 958 -3.91 2.89 22.92
N THR A 959 -3.13 2.03 22.29
CA THR A 959 -1.71 1.84 22.61
C THR A 959 -0.83 2.41 21.51
N PHE A 960 0.29 3.02 21.91
CA PHE A 960 1.21 3.70 21.01
C PHE A 960 2.64 3.20 21.20
N ARG A 961 3.24 2.69 20.12
CA ARG A 961 4.66 2.31 20.01
C ARG A 961 5.55 3.54 20.12
N LEU A 962 6.63 3.38 20.89
CA LEU A 962 7.64 4.42 21.04
C LEU A 962 8.64 4.37 19.89
N GLN A 963 9.27 5.52 19.62
CA GLN A 963 10.44 5.60 18.75
C GLN A 963 11.56 4.70 19.24
#